data_AF-A0A1V6PUL3-F1
#
_entry.id   AF-A0A1V6PUL3-F1
#
_cell.length_a   1.000
_cell.length_b   1.000
_cell.length_c   1.000
_cell.angle_alpha   90.00
_cell.angle_beta   90.00
_cell.angle_gamma   90.00
#
_symmetry.space_group_name_H-M   'P 1'
#
loop_
_entity.id
_entity.type
_entity.pdbx_description
1 polymer ?
#
loop_
_entity_poly.entity_id
_entity_poly.type
_entity_poly.pdbx_seq_one_letter_code
_entity_poly.pdbx_strand_id
1 'polypeptide(L)'
;MSSSFQPHPSLIGDNQAKSIAAIVFISIALYNALELMVLIPLTFKTYRSLYFWSLLLSAVLGIIPTSLGTSFQFFALAPLWLSLLLSNIGFIMLVPTQSVVLYSRLHLISTNYRLLRALKWLIIIDTIILVIPTVTLNFGSEYFSYIPSWVRAFDVVEKIQVTWFAAQETLISGVYIYETVAILRISPQEDKRRHKILYELIAINVTAICMDVALLVLEYMGFYFTQIIFKALVYSIKLKLEFAVLSMLISMRAHFSLFVPSTTTKQGTKIHAVGAPLAGYILEFKRNYNPSMDPHDQLFVIGEVQSSHIIDSTPRGKIELAAAQIPTPGKWMIGKDAVGILQSKRSVKEGSTESWNRIAACILYPEIPHLPFHFPPSPSLHHPPYYIMLGKIALEEAFALPRFAEKTKWWAGMFATDTEKHTAEINDVGPIRLDFAEKYGVGLQILSYTAPGVQDNWDAKDAQALAIEINDYIAEKVKAHPERFAAFATLSMHDPQEAATELRRCVTQHGFLGALVNDTQRAGPDGDEMIFYDNAKWDVFWSTCEELDVPLYLHPRNPTGTIYEKLWADRKWLIGPPLSFAQGVSLHVLGMVTNGVFDRHPKLQVILGHLGEHIPFDMWRINHWFEDRKKVLGLGETCKRTIREYFADNLWITTSGHFSTTTLNFCLAEVGADRILFSIDYPFETFEDGCEWFDNAEMSNTNRLKIGRENAKKLFKLGAYKDSEA
;
A
#
# COMPACT_ATOMS: atom_id res chain seq x y z
N MET A 1 -46.23 26.01 30.42
CA MET A 1 -45.76 27.25 31.06
C MET A 1 -44.86 27.96 30.07
N SER A 2 -45.23 29.20 29.74
CA SER A 2 -44.66 30.05 28.69
C SER A 2 -43.28 30.60 29.08
N SER A 3 -42.26 30.43 28.24
CA SER A 3 -41.04 31.24 28.28
C SER A 3 -41.06 32.24 27.12
N SER A 4 -41.88 33.28 27.27
CA SER A 4 -41.72 34.52 26.52
C SER A 4 -40.49 35.26 27.05
N PHE A 5 -39.65 35.74 26.13
CA PHE A 5 -38.55 36.67 26.35
C PHE A 5 -38.92 37.82 27.30
N GLN A 6 -38.43 37.74 28.54
CA GLN A 6 -38.23 38.84 29.49
C GLN A 6 -37.01 38.45 30.34
N PRO A 7 -35.96 39.28 30.48
CA PRO A 7 -34.85 38.97 31.37
C PRO A 7 -35.34 39.17 32.82
N HIS A 8 -35.74 38.09 33.49
CA HIS A 8 -35.99 38.15 34.93
C HIS A 8 -34.65 38.19 35.68
N PRO A 9 -34.37 39.23 36.47
CA PRO A 9 -33.12 39.36 37.20
C PRO A 9 -33.22 38.59 38.52
N SER A 10 -32.93 37.30 38.50
CA SER A 10 -32.59 36.58 39.74
C SER A 10 -31.83 35.28 39.41
N LEU A 11 -30.65 35.14 40.06
CA LEU A 11 -29.64 34.06 39.96
C LEU A 11 -28.47 34.34 39.00
N ILE A 12 -27.55 35.18 39.46
CA ILE A 12 -26.29 35.58 38.80
C ILE A 12 -25.34 34.38 38.53
N GLY A 13 -25.52 33.23 39.22
CA GLY A 13 -24.71 32.02 39.00
C GLY A 13 -25.17 31.09 37.88
N ASP A 14 -26.48 30.98 37.64
CA ASP A 14 -27.06 29.98 36.72
C ASP A 14 -26.97 30.41 35.24
N ASN A 15 -26.90 31.73 35.00
CA ASN A 15 -26.70 32.30 33.66
C ASN A 15 -25.24 32.23 33.19
N GLN A 16 -24.25 32.30 34.10
CA GLN A 16 -22.84 32.21 33.72
C GLN A 16 -22.47 30.80 33.25
N ALA A 17 -22.92 29.76 33.96
CA ALA A 17 -22.65 28.37 33.56
C ALA A 17 -23.25 28.03 32.18
N LYS A 18 -24.50 28.47 31.92
CA LYS A 18 -25.16 28.30 30.60
C LYS A 18 -24.41 29.05 29.50
N SER A 19 -23.90 30.24 29.79
CA SER A 19 -23.14 31.05 28.84
C SER A 19 -21.77 30.44 28.51
N ILE A 20 -21.07 29.92 29.51
CA ILE A 20 -19.79 29.21 29.33
C ILE A 20 -20.01 27.93 28.52
N ALA A 21 -21.02 27.13 28.87
CA ALA A 21 -21.36 25.92 28.11
C ALA A 21 -21.70 26.22 26.64
N ALA A 22 -22.44 27.31 26.40
CA ALA A 22 -22.76 27.77 25.05
C ALA A 22 -21.50 28.10 24.24
N ILE A 23 -20.56 28.87 24.82
CA ILE A 23 -19.30 29.21 24.17
C ILE A 23 -18.50 27.94 23.85
N VAL A 24 -18.35 27.04 24.82
CA VAL A 24 -17.55 25.81 24.66
C VAL A 24 -18.11 24.94 23.54
N PHE A 25 -19.42 24.66 23.54
CA PHE A 25 -20.03 23.80 22.52
C PHE A 25 -19.96 24.41 21.12
N ILE A 26 -20.20 25.72 21.01
CA ILE A 26 -20.12 26.45 19.73
C ILE A 26 -18.68 26.49 19.22
N SER A 27 -17.70 26.75 20.09
CA SER A 27 -16.29 26.75 19.70
C SER A 27 -15.83 25.39 19.19
N ILE A 28 -16.22 24.29 19.85
CA ILE A 28 -15.90 22.93 19.38
C ILE A 28 -16.58 22.65 18.04
N ALA A 29 -17.85 23.02 17.89
CA ALA A 29 -18.59 22.82 16.63
C ALA A 29 -17.93 23.56 15.46
N LEU A 30 -17.54 24.83 15.66
CA LEU A 30 -16.85 25.64 14.66
C LEU A 30 -15.46 25.10 14.33
N TYR A 31 -14.68 24.69 15.34
CA TYR A 31 -13.37 24.09 15.13
C TYR A 31 -13.47 22.84 14.25
N ASN A 32 -14.37 21.92 14.59
CA ASN A 32 -14.59 20.70 13.81
C ASN A 32 -15.03 21.01 12.37
N ALA A 33 -15.91 22.00 12.17
CA ALA A 33 -16.36 22.39 10.84
C ALA A 33 -15.24 23.01 9.99
N LEU A 34 -14.40 23.87 10.57
CA LEU A 34 -13.25 24.48 9.88
C LEU A 34 -12.19 23.44 9.52
N GLU A 35 -11.91 22.49 10.42
CA GLU A 35 -11.02 21.37 10.14
C GLU A 35 -11.54 20.54 8.97
N LEU A 36 -12.82 20.13 9.00
CA LEU A 36 -13.44 19.35 7.93
C LEU A 36 -13.50 20.12 6.59
N MET A 37 -13.71 21.44 6.62
CA MET A 37 -13.68 22.28 5.42
C MET A 37 -12.35 22.18 4.66
N VAL A 38 -11.24 21.95 5.37
CA VAL A 38 -9.90 21.77 4.77
C VAL A 38 -9.64 20.30 4.45
N LEU A 39 -9.94 19.38 5.37
CA LEU A 39 -9.63 17.96 5.20
C LEU A 39 -10.44 17.29 4.08
N ILE A 40 -11.70 17.68 3.88
CA ILE A 40 -12.57 17.06 2.88
C ILE A 40 -12.02 17.28 1.45
N PRO A 41 -11.74 18.51 0.98
CA PRO A 41 -11.14 18.71 -0.35
C PRO A 41 -9.77 18.04 -0.52
N LEU A 42 -8.94 18.00 0.53
CA LEU A 42 -7.61 17.40 0.46
C LEU A 42 -7.63 15.87 0.36
N THR A 43 -8.68 15.23 0.87
CA THR A 43 -8.77 13.76 0.92
C THR A 43 -9.38 13.15 -0.34
N PHE A 44 -10.29 13.86 -1.01
CA PHE A 44 -11.00 13.33 -2.17
C PHE A 44 -10.25 13.61 -3.48
N LYS A 45 -10.03 12.55 -4.28
CA LYS A 45 -9.44 12.67 -5.62
C LYS A 45 -10.42 13.20 -6.68
N THR A 46 -11.73 13.08 -6.44
CA THR A 46 -12.78 13.58 -7.34
C THR A 46 -13.92 14.23 -6.56
N TYR A 47 -14.40 15.37 -7.06
CA TYR A 47 -15.43 16.20 -6.40
C TYR A 47 -16.84 16.01 -6.99
N ARG A 48 -17.12 14.85 -7.60
CA ARG A 48 -18.39 14.60 -8.31
C ARG A 48 -19.40 13.76 -7.51
N SER A 49 -18.99 13.18 -6.38
CA SER A 49 -19.85 12.26 -5.63
C SER A 49 -20.87 13.00 -4.76
N LEU A 50 -22.05 12.40 -4.59
CA LEU A 50 -23.07 12.89 -3.66
C LEU A 50 -22.53 12.98 -2.24
N TYR A 51 -21.72 12.00 -1.83
CA TYR A 51 -21.09 11.96 -0.51
C TYR A 51 -20.21 13.18 -0.27
N PHE A 52 -19.31 13.50 -1.21
CA PHE A 52 -18.43 14.67 -1.11
C PHE A 52 -19.22 15.96 -0.88
N TRP A 53 -20.22 16.23 -1.72
CA TRP A 53 -21.02 17.45 -1.60
C TRP A 53 -21.88 17.45 -0.34
N SER A 54 -22.48 16.32 0.05
CA SER A 54 -23.29 16.26 1.27
C SER A 54 -22.45 16.52 2.53
N LEU A 55 -21.22 15.99 2.59
CA LEU A 55 -20.30 16.16 3.71
C LEU A 55 -19.79 17.61 3.79
N LEU A 56 -19.35 18.17 2.65
CA LEU A 56 -18.84 19.54 2.58
C LEU A 56 -19.93 20.57 2.86
N LEU A 57 -21.12 20.42 2.26
CA LEU A 57 -22.24 21.35 2.47
C LEU A 57 -22.74 21.29 3.92
N SER A 58 -22.78 20.11 4.54
CA SER A 58 -23.18 20.00 5.95
C SER A 58 -22.16 20.65 6.90
N ALA A 59 -20.86 20.51 6.62
CA ALA A 59 -19.82 21.18 7.41
C ALA A 59 -19.84 22.71 7.24
N VAL A 60 -19.86 23.19 5.99
CA VAL A 60 -19.67 24.62 5.67
C VAL A 60 -20.96 25.42 5.75
N LEU A 61 -22.06 24.90 5.22
CA LEU A 61 -23.35 25.60 5.17
C LEU A 61 -24.33 25.14 6.24
N GLY A 62 -24.09 24.00 6.89
CA GLY A 62 -24.87 23.53 8.04
C GLY A 62 -24.31 24.05 9.36
N ILE A 63 -23.17 23.51 9.80
CA ILE A 63 -22.64 23.75 11.16
C ILE A 63 -22.25 25.21 11.37
N ILE A 64 -21.53 25.83 10.42
CA ILE A 64 -21.04 27.20 10.60
C ILE A 64 -22.22 28.19 10.72
N PRO A 65 -23.22 28.23 9.82
CA PRO A 65 -24.35 29.14 9.96
C PRO A 65 -25.23 28.85 11.18
N THR A 66 -25.47 27.58 11.53
CA THR A 66 -26.22 27.24 12.77
C THR A 66 -25.50 27.74 14.02
N SER A 67 -24.18 27.55 14.08
CA SER A 67 -23.37 27.96 15.24
C SER A 67 -23.31 29.49 15.37
N LEU A 68 -23.11 30.21 14.25
CA LEU A 68 -23.09 31.68 14.24
C LEU A 68 -24.47 32.28 14.52
N GLY A 69 -25.52 31.77 13.86
CA GLY A 69 -26.88 32.26 14.04
C GLY A 69 -27.39 32.10 15.48
N THR A 70 -27.14 30.93 16.10
CA THR A 70 -27.48 30.68 17.50
C THR A 70 -26.69 31.58 18.44
N SER A 71 -25.39 31.78 18.18
CA SER A 71 -24.55 32.70 18.97
C SER A 71 -25.07 34.13 18.93
N PHE A 72 -25.43 34.61 17.74
CA PHE A 72 -25.93 35.96 17.55
C PHE A 72 -27.26 36.19 18.26
N GLN A 73 -28.14 35.19 18.23
CA GLN A 73 -29.42 35.26 18.93
C GLN A 73 -29.25 35.20 20.45
N PHE A 74 -28.41 34.30 20.96
CA PHE A 74 -28.25 34.11 22.42
C PHE A 74 -27.54 35.27 23.11
N PHE A 75 -26.46 35.76 22.51
CA PHE A 75 -25.66 36.86 23.06
C PHE A 75 -26.14 38.23 22.57
N ALA A 76 -27.23 38.28 21.79
CA ALA A 76 -27.77 39.50 21.18
C ALA A 76 -26.72 40.33 20.41
N LEU A 77 -25.85 39.65 19.64
CA LEU A 77 -24.72 40.27 18.94
C LEU A 77 -25.09 40.87 17.58
N ALA A 78 -26.22 40.47 17.00
CA ALA A 78 -26.66 40.90 15.68
C ALA A 78 -28.18 41.08 15.62
N PRO A 79 -28.71 41.78 14.59
CA PRO A 79 -30.15 41.90 14.39
C PRO A 79 -30.85 40.53 14.29
N LEU A 80 -32.07 40.45 14.82
CA LEU A 80 -32.85 39.20 14.87
C LEU A 80 -33.02 38.56 13.48
N TRP A 81 -33.29 39.36 12.44
CA TRP A 81 -33.46 38.85 11.07
C TRP A 81 -32.21 38.11 10.55
N LEU A 82 -31.01 38.59 10.88
CA LEU A 82 -29.75 38.00 10.43
C LEU A 82 -29.45 36.71 11.21
N SER A 83 -29.71 36.72 12.52
CA SER A 83 -29.55 35.55 13.39
C SER A 83 -30.49 34.41 12.96
N LEU A 84 -31.74 34.74 12.65
CA LEU A 84 -32.72 33.78 12.14
C LEU A 84 -32.39 33.30 10.73
N LEU A 85 -31.92 34.18 9.84
CA LEU A 85 -31.51 33.79 8.49
C LEU A 85 -30.38 32.74 8.54
N LEU A 86 -29.32 33.02 9.31
CA LEU A 86 -28.19 32.11 9.46
C LEU A 86 -28.59 30.79 10.13
N SER A 87 -29.40 30.85 11.19
CA SER A 87 -29.87 29.65 11.89
C SER A 87 -30.74 28.76 11.01
N ASN A 88 -31.62 29.36 10.20
CA ASN A 88 -32.48 28.61 9.29
C ASN A 88 -31.71 28.03 8.09
N ILE A 89 -30.78 28.79 7.48
CA ILE A 89 -29.88 28.24 6.44
C ILE A 89 -29.09 27.07 7.00
N GLY A 90 -28.53 27.25 8.20
CA GLY A 90 -27.82 26.21 8.91
C GLY A 90 -28.69 24.97 9.14
N PHE A 91 -29.90 25.13 9.66
CA PHE A 91 -30.83 24.01 9.87
C PHE A 91 -31.15 23.25 8.57
N ILE A 92 -31.49 23.96 7.49
CA ILE A 92 -31.78 23.39 6.17
C ILE A 92 -30.60 22.56 5.65
N MET A 93 -29.38 23.07 5.86
CA MET A 93 -28.17 22.46 5.34
C MET A 93 -27.49 21.51 6.35
N LEU A 94 -28.02 21.35 7.57
CA LEU A 94 -27.44 20.50 8.61
C LEU A 94 -28.20 19.18 8.74
N VAL A 95 -29.51 19.24 9.01
CA VAL A 95 -30.30 18.05 9.41
C VAL A 95 -30.63 17.17 8.20
N PRO A 96 -31.24 17.69 7.10
CA PRO A 96 -31.49 16.88 5.91
C PRO A 96 -30.20 16.33 5.27
N THR A 97 -29.15 17.14 5.24
CA THR A 97 -27.89 16.75 4.59
C THR A 97 -27.18 15.64 5.36
N GLN A 98 -27.30 15.54 6.68
CA GLN A 98 -26.80 14.37 7.42
C GLN A 98 -27.46 13.07 7.02
N SER A 99 -28.78 13.10 6.85
CA SER A 99 -29.49 11.93 6.35
C SER A 99 -29.01 11.54 4.94
N VAL A 100 -28.65 12.53 4.11
CA VAL A 100 -28.00 12.29 2.81
C VAL A 100 -26.59 11.74 2.94
N VAL A 101 -25.78 12.21 3.92
CA VAL A 101 -24.43 11.68 4.21
C VAL A 101 -24.53 10.18 4.52
N LEU A 102 -25.39 9.79 5.46
CA LEU A 102 -25.62 8.38 5.83
C LEU A 102 -26.14 7.55 4.65
N TYR A 103 -27.16 8.05 3.94
CA TYR A 103 -27.72 7.40 2.75
C TYR A 103 -26.68 7.19 1.65
N SER A 104 -25.83 8.20 1.42
CA SER A 104 -24.84 8.17 0.35
C SER A 104 -23.74 7.15 0.60
N ARG A 105 -23.62 6.54 1.78
CA ARG A 105 -22.74 5.40 2.05
C ARG A 105 -23.44 4.05 1.96
N LEU A 106 -24.77 4.03 2.14
CA LEU A 106 -25.54 2.79 2.21
C LEU A 106 -25.47 1.97 0.91
N HIS A 107 -25.25 2.62 -0.24
CA HIS A 107 -25.06 1.96 -1.54
C HIS A 107 -23.82 1.06 -1.64
N LEU A 108 -22.89 1.18 -0.68
CA LEU A 108 -21.66 0.38 -0.64
C LEU A 108 -21.86 -0.98 0.03
N ILE A 109 -22.82 -1.05 0.94
CA ILE A 109 -23.05 -2.23 1.80
C ILE A 109 -24.35 -2.93 1.40
N SER A 110 -25.39 -2.15 1.06
CA SER A 110 -26.67 -2.70 0.63
C SER A 110 -26.81 -2.68 -0.89
N THR A 111 -27.25 -3.80 -1.44
CA THR A 111 -27.47 -3.99 -2.89
C THR A 111 -28.95 -3.89 -3.28
N ASN A 112 -29.84 -3.70 -2.31
CA ASN A 112 -31.27 -3.68 -2.54
C ASN A 112 -31.73 -2.31 -3.06
N TYR A 113 -31.84 -2.19 -4.38
CA TYR A 113 -32.24 -0.95 -5.05
C TYR A 113 -33.64 -0.45 -4.65
N ARG A 114 -34.54 -1.34 -4.22
CA ARG A 114 -35.89 -0.94 -3.76
C ARG A 114 -35.81 -0.24 -2.42
N LEU A 115 -35.02 -0.80 -1.50
CA LEU A 115 -34.76 -0.21 -0.19
C LEU A 115 -34.05 1.15 -0.32
N LEU A 116 -32.97 1.22 -1.12
CA LEU A 116 -32.25 2.47 -1.36
C LEU A 116 -33.16 3.54 -1.98
N ARG A 117 -34.02 3.16 -2.93
CA ARG A 117 -34.97 4.10 -3.54
C ARG A 117 -36.04 4.57 -2.55
N ALA A 118 -36.54 3.67 -1.70
CA ALA A 118 -37.50 4.02 -0.66
C ALA A 118 -36.90 5.01 0.35
N LEU A 119 -35.67 4.74 0.84
CA LEU A 119 -34.95 5.63 1.75
C LEU A 119 -34.63 6.99 1.11
N LYS A 120 -34.28 7.02 -0.18
CA LYS A 120 -34.09 8.28 -0.92
C LYS A 120 -35.37 9.11 -0.96
N TRP A 121 -36.51 8.49 -1.27
CA TRP A 121 -37.79 9.21 -1.31
C TRP A 121 -38.26 9.65 0.07
N LEU A 122 -38.02 8.83 1.11
CA LEU A 122 -38.25 9.20 2.49
C LEU A 122 -37.53 10.52 2.82
N ILE A 123 -36.21 10.57 2.60
CA ILE A 123 -35.40 11.78 2.87
C ILE A 123 -35.93 12.99 2.10
N ILE A 124 -36.26 12.85 0.82
CA ILE A 124 -36.74 13.97 -0.02
C ILE A 124 -38.10 14.48 0.48
N ILE A 125 -39.04 13.57 0.74
CA ILE A 125 -40.39 13.91 1.18
C ILE A 125 -40.33 14.56 2.56
N ASP A 126 -39.56 13.99 3.48
CA ASP A 126 -39.45 14.48 4.86
C ASP A 126 -38.76 15.84 4.91
N THR A 127 -37.75 16.05 4.06
CA THR A 127 -37.12 17.38 3.92
C THR A 127 -38.15 18.43 3.50
N ILE A 128 -39.02 18.13 2.54
CA ILE A 128 -40.03 19.10 2.08
C ILE A 128 -41.11 19.32 3.15
N ILE A 129 -41.65 18.24 3.70
CA ILE A 129 -42.81 18.29 4.60
C ILE A 129 -42.44 18.85 5.97
N LEU A 130 -41.23 18.60 6.47
CA LEU A 130 -40.83 19.03 7.81
C LEU A 130 -40.05 20.33 7.82
N VAL A 131 -39.15 20.56 6.85
CA VAL A 131 -38.30 21.76 6.88
C VAL A 131 -39.10 23.02 6.57
N ILE A 132 -40.02 22.98 5.59
CA ILE A 132 -40.78 24.17 5.20
C ILE A 132 -41.64 24.69 6.36
N PRO A 133 -42.50 23.89 7.02
CA PRO A 133 -43.27 24.36 8.15
C PRO A 133 -42.41 24.78 9.32
N THR A 134 -41.30 24.06 9.60
CA THR A 134 -40.38 24.40 10.68
C THR A 134 -39.78 25.80 10.49
N VAL A 135 -39.25 26.10 9.30
CA VAL A 135 -38.66 27.41 8.99
C VAL A 135 -39.73 28.51 9.05
N THR A 136 -40.91 28.28 8.46
CA THR A 136 -42.00 29.27 8.49
C THR A 136 -42.48 29.56 9.91
N LEU A 137 -42.69 28.52 10.72
CA LEU A 137 -43.14 28.66 12.10
C LEU A 137 -42.06 29.23 13.01
N ASN A 138 -40.77 28.95 12.75
CA ASN A 138 -39.65 29.55 13.48
C ASN A 138 -39.68 31.08 13.34
N PHE A 139 -39.69 31.58 12.10
CA PHE A 139 -39.83 33.02 11.83
C PHE A 139 -41.09 33.61 12.48
N GLY A 140 -42.23 32.93 12.36
CA GLY A 140 -43.48 33.40 12.93
C GLY A 140 -43.47 33.43 14.46
N SER A 141 -42.84 32.45 15.11
CA SER A 141 -42.75 32.36 16.57
C SER A 141 -41.90 33.47 17.18
N GLU A 142 -40.88 33.93 16.46
CA GLU A 142 -39.95 34.97 16.90
C GLU A 142 -40.50 36.38 16.63
N TYR A 143 -41.00 36.63 15.41
CA TYR A 143 -41.55 37.94 15.03
C TYR A 143 -42.95 38.22 15.58
N PHE A 144 -43.76 37.18 15.74
CA PHE A 144 -45.12 37.26 16.27
C PHE A 144 -45.26 36.54 17.61
N SER A 145 -44.19 36.59 18.43
CA SER A 145 -44.12 35.96 19.76
C SER A 145 -45.25 36.40 20.71
N TYR A 146 -45.83 37.58 20.50
CA TYR A 146 -46.99 38.09 21.24
C TYR A 146 -48.30 37.34 20.94
N ILE A 147 -48.36 36.54 19.87
CA ILE A 147 -49.49 35.69 19.51
C ILE A 147 -49.19 34.25 19.99
N PRO A 148 -49.86 33.74 21.05
CA PRO A 148 -49.54 32.44 21.64
C PRO A 148 -49.72 31.25 20.71
N SER A 149 -50.48 31.41 19.62
CA SER A 149 -50.69 30.35 18.62
C SER A 149 -49.45 30.09 17.77
N TRP A 150 -48.66 31.11 17.43
CA TRP A 150 -47.42 30.94 16.67
C TRP A 150 -46.36 30.18 17.48
N VAL A 151 -46.17 30.56 18.75
CA VAL A 151 -45.22 29.90 19.66
C VAL A 151 -45.61 28.46 19.94
N ARG A 152 -46.91 28.18 20.19
CA ARG A 152 -47.40 26.81 20.38
C ARG A 152 -47.28 25.96 19.12
N ALA A 153 -47.56 26.52 17.95
CA ALA A 153 -47.41 25.80 16.69
C ALA A 153 -45.96 25.42 16.42
N PHE A 154 -45.01 26.33 16.68
CA PHE A 154 -43.58 26.05 16.55
C PHE A 154 -43.11 24.98 17.54
N ASP A 155 -43.45 25.09 18.83
CA ASP A 155 -43.07 24.10 19.86
C ASP A 155 -43.57 22.67 19.52
N VAL A 156 -44.76 22.56 18.93
CA VAL A 156 -45.28 21.26 18.47
C VAL A 156 -44.52 20.75 17.24
N VAL A 157 -44.32 21.60 16.22
CA VAL A 157 -43.63 21.19 14.99
C VAL A 157 -42.17 20.88 15.24
N GLU A 158 -41.52 21.58 16.15
CA GLU A 158 -40.15 21.32 16.54
C GLU A 158 -39.98 19.93 17.15
N LYS A 159 -40.82 19.57 18.12
CA LYS A 159 -40.81 18.21 18.70
C LYS A 159 -41.06 17.14 17.64
N ILE A 160 -41.99 17.39 16.72
CA ILE A 160 -42.26 16.49 15.60
C ILE A 160 -41.03 16.32 14.72
N GLN A 161 -40.38 17.41 14.29
CA GLN A 161 -39.24 17.32 13.39
C GLN A 161 -38.01 16.70 14.05
N VAL A 162 -37.67 17.06 15.31
CA VAL A 162 -36.54 16.46 16.01
C VAL A 162 -36.75 14.95 16.15
N THR A 163 -37.96 14.55 16.54
CA THR A 163 -38.30 13.14 16.72
C THR A 163 -38.27 12.38 15.41
N TRP A 164 -38.79 12.98 14.35
CA TRP A 164 -38.85 12.33 13.05
C TRP A 164 -37.47 12.18 12.41
N PHE A 165 -36.64 13.22 12.42
CA PHE A 165 -35.28 13.11 11.89
C PHE A 165 -34.42 12.16 12.72
N ALA A 166 -34.56 12.14 14.06
CA ALA A 166 -33.90 11.14 14.90
C ALA A 166 -34.34 9.70 14.54
N ALA A 167 -35.65 9.49 14.30
CA ALA A 167 -36.17 8.19 13.87
C ALA A 167 -35.65 7.80 12.47
N GLN A 168 -35.59 8.76 11.53
CA GLN A 168 -35.05 8.54 10.18
C GLN A 168 -33.55 8.19 10.22
N GLU A 169 -32.74 8.95 10.95
CA GLU A 169 -31.30 8.70 11.10
C GLU A 169 -31.05 7.35 11.79
N THR A 170 -31.85 7.01 12.80
CA THR A 170 -31.82 5.69 13.46
C THR A 170 -32.21 4.56 12.50
N LEU A 171 -33.22 4.76 11.65
CA LEU A 171 -33.64 3.78 10.65
C LEU A 171 -32.50 3.52 9.65
N ILE A 172 -31.90 4.58 9.09
CA ILE A 172 -30.81 4.47 8.11
C ILE A 172 -29.58 3.79 8.76
N SER A 173 -29.20 4.20 9.97
CA SER A 173 -28.09 3.61 10.74
C SER A 173 -28.37 2.16 11.11
N GLY A 174 -29.60 1.81 11.45
CA GLY A 174 -30.04 0.44 11.73
C GLY A 174 -29.94 -0.47 10.51
N VAL A 175 -30.35 0.00 9.33
CA VAL A 175 -30.15 -0.72 8.07
C VAL A 175 -28.66 -0.91 7.80
N TYR A 176 -27.84 0.11 8.04
CA TYR A 176 -26.39 0.04 7.88
C TYR A 176 -25.75 -1.02 8.79
N ILE A 177 -26.10 -1.02 10.08
CA ILE A 177 -25.64 -2.01 11.07
C ILE A 177 -26.09 -3.41 10.66
N TYR A 178 -27.37 -3.58 10.30
CA TYR A 178 -27.91 -4.88 9.89
C TYR A 178 -27.15 -5.46 8.68
N GLU A 179 -26.91 -4.65 7.66
CA GLU A 179 -26.19 -5.07 6.47
C GLU A 179 -24.72 -5.38 6.77
N THR A 180 -24.08 -4.60 7.65
CA THR A 180 -22.69 -4.81 8.12
C THR A 180 -22.56 -6.10 8.93
N VAL A 181 -23.47 -6.36 9.87
CA VAL A 181 -23.52 -7.60 10.66
C VAL A 181 -23.82 -8.81 9.77
N ALA A 182 -24.68 -8.65 8.77
CA ALA A 182 -24.95 -9.71 7.81
C ALA A 182 -23.71 -10.05 6.98
N ILE A 183 -22.84 -9.08 6.65
CA ILE A 183 -21.53 -9.36 6.02
C ILE A 183 -20.60 -10.11 6.97
N LEU A 184 -20.54 -9.72 8.25
CA LEU A 184 -19.74 -10.41 9.29
C LEU A 184 -20.16 -11.87 9.47
N ARG A 185 -21.46 -12.17 9.43
CA ARG A 185 -21.99 -13.53 9.61
C ARG A 185 -21.66 -14.49 8.47
N ILE A 186 -21.38 -13.97 7.27
CA ILE A 186 -21.16 -14.78 6.06
C ILE A 186 -19.70 -15.27 5.95
N SER A 187 -18.74 -14.63 6.61
CA SER A 187 -17.32 -15.04 6.59
C SER A 187 -16.69 -14.95 7.99
N PRO A 188 -16.96 -15.94 8.86
CA PRO A 188 -16.60 -15.87 10.29
C PRO A 188 -15.10 -16.06 10.60
N GLN A 189 -14.28 -16.50 9.64
CA GLN A 189 -12.93 -17.02 9.93
C GLN A 189 -11.76 -16.31 9.24
N GLU A 190 -11.95 -15.36 8.32
CA GLU A 190 -10.88 -15.10 7.34
C GLU A 190 -10.08 -13.80 7.46
N ASP A 191 -10.44 -12.80 8.27
CA ASP A 191 -9.60 -11.59 8.34
C ASP A 191 -9.87 -10.72 9.59
N LYS A 192 -8.97 -10.77 10.59
CA LYS A 192 -9.09 -9.97 11.83
C LYS A 192 -9.12 -8.47 11.54
N ARG A 193 -8.45 -7.99 10.47
CA ARG A 193 -8.40 -6.58 10.10
C ARG A 193 -9.74 -6.12 9.54
N ARG A 194 -10.34 -6.90 8.64
CA ARG A 194 -11.69 -6.67 8.12
C ARG A 194 -12.73 -6.66 9.23
N HIS A 195 -12.66 -7.60 10.16
CA HIS A 195 -13.57 -7.65 11.30
C HIS A 195 -13.42 -6.42 12.20
N LYS A 196 -12.19 -5.99 12.50
CA LYS A 196 -11.94 -4.76 13.26
C LYS A 196 -12.58 -3.54 12.59
N ILE A 197 -12.41 -3.37 11.28
CA ILE A 197 -13.01 -2.26 10.52
C ILE A 197 -14.55 -2.35 10.57
N LEU A 198 -15.13 -3.54 10.40
CA LEU A 198 -16.57 -3.75 10.47
C LEU A 198 -17.13 -3.50 11.89
N TYR A 199 -16.39 -3.84 12.95
CA TYR A 199 -16.76 -3.50 14.32
C TYR A 199 -16.68 -2.00 14.59
N GLU A 200 -15.65 -1.32 14.08
CA GLU A 200 -15.52 0.13 14.18
C GLU A 200 -16.67 0.85 13.43
N LEU A 201 -17.08 0.34 12.27
CA LEU A 201 -18.26 0.81 11.53
C LEU A 201 -19.56 0.68 12.34
N ILE A 202 -19.75 -0.45 13.02
CA ILE A 202 -20.90 -0.68 13.91
C ILE A 202 -20.84 0.31 15.09
N ALA A 203 -19.68 0.44 15.74
CA ALA A 203 -19.50 1.32 16.90
C ALA A 203 -19.81 2.79 16.57
N ILE A 204 -19.41 3.27 15.39
CA ILE A 204 -19.68 4.63 14.93
C ILE A 204 -21.19 4.86 14.73
N ASN A 205 -21.90 3.94 14.08
CA ASN A 205 -23.36 4.06 13.89
C ASN A 205 -24.13 3.96 15.22
N VAL A 206 -23.70 3.11 16.15
CA VAL A 206 -24.29 3.04 17.50
C VAL A 206 -24.08 4.36 18.24
N THR A 207 -22.90 4.95 18.14
CA THR A 207 -22.57 6.26 18.75
C THR A 207 -23.47 7.37 18.18
N ALA A 208 -23.72 7.37 16.87
CA ALA A 208 -24.61 8.33 16.23
C ALA A 208 -26.05 8.23 16.76
N ILE A 209 -26.59 7.01 16.92
CA ILE A 209 -27.93 6.77 17.49
C ILE A 209 -28.00 7.26 18.94
N CYS A 210 -26.97 6.99 19.77
CA CYS A 210 -26.90 7.47 21.14
C CYS A 210 -26.96 9.01 21.22
N MET A 211 -26.29 9.70 20.29
CA MET A 211 -26.31 11.16 20.22
C MET A 211 -27.68 11.71 19.81
N ASP A 212 -28.43 11.03 18.94
CA ASP A 212 -29.82 11.40 18.61
C ASP A 212 -30.76 11.26 19.79
N VAL A 213 -30.61 10.17 20.55
CA VAL A 213 -31.37 9.96 21.79
C VAL A 213 -31.07 11.09 22.79
N ALA A 214 -29.82 11.53 22.90
CA ALA A 214 -29.47 12.66 23.77
C ALA A 214 -30.15 13.97 23.34
N LEU A 215 -30.23 14.26 22.04
CA LEU A 215 -30.95 15.43 21.52
C LEU A 215 -32.46 15.35 21.77
N LEU A 216 -33.05 14.18 21.59
CA LEU A 216 -34.44 13.89 21.93
C LEU A 216 -34.75 14.13 23.41
N VAL A 217 -33.89 13.62 24.30
CA VAL A 217 -34.07 13.80 25.75
C VAL A 217 -34.07 15.29 26.11
N LEU A 218 -33.12 16.08 25.59
CA LEU A 218 -33.07 17.52 25.85
C LEU A 218 -34.31 18.27 25.34
N GLU A 219 -34.81 17.86 24.17
CA GLU A 219 -36.03 18.41 23.56
C GLU A 219 -37.25 18.18 24.47
N TYR A 220 -37.48 16.93 24.88
CA TYR A 220 -38.64 16.58 25.71
C TYR A 220 -38.52 17.03 27.18
N MET A 221 -37.31 17.33 27.66
CA MET A 221 -37.09 18.01 28.94
C MET A 221 -37.41 19.50 28.91
N GLY A 222 -37.68 20.08 27.73
CA GLY A 222 -37.99 21.50 27.57
C GLY A 222 -36.77 22.41 27.63
N PHE A 223 -35.55 21.87 27.47
CA PHE A 223 -34.31 22.65 27.45
C PHE A 223 -33.96 23.11 26.02
N TYR A 224 -34.89 23.82 25.37
CA TYR A 224 -34.78 24.29 23.99
C TYR A 224 -33.43 24.92 23.65
N PHE A 225 -32.98 25.89 24.45
CA PHE A 225 -31.76 26.63 24.15
C PHE A 225 -30.49 25.75 24.26
N THR A 226 -30.43 24.92 25.31
CA THR A 226 -29.35 23.94 25.48
C THR A 226 -29.38 22.90 24.35
N GLN A 227 -30.58 22.51 23.91
CA GLN A 227 -30.77 21.56 22.81
C GLN A 227 -30.21 22.12 21.49
N ILE A 228 -30.46 23.38 21.15
CA ILE A 228 -29.96 23.98 19.89
C ILE A 228 -28.44 24.07 19.87
N ILE A 229 -27.82 24.51 20.97
CA ILE A 229 -26.35 24.58 21.05
C ILE A 229 -25.75 23.18 20.98
N PHE A 230 -26.31 22.25 21.77
CA PHE A 230 -25.83 20.88 21.80
C PHE A 230 -26.01 20.19 20.45
N LYS A 231 -27.05 20.52 19.69
CA LYS A 231 -27.29 20.05 18.31
C LYS A 231 -26.11 20.39 17.40
N ALA A 232 -25.63 21.64 17.39
CA ALA A 232 -24.49 22.02 16.57
C ALA A 232 -23.23 21.19 16.89
N LEU A 233 -22.97 20.94 18.17
CA LEU A 233 -21.88 20.07 18.62
C LEU A 233 -22.07 18.62 18.16
N VAL A 234 -23.23 18.02 18.45
CA VAL A 234 -23.54 16.63 18.08
C VAL A 234 -23.37 16.42 16.59
N TYR A 235 -23.94 17.28 15.76
CA TYR A 235 -23.86 17.17 14.31
C TYR A 235 -22.42 17.37 13.80
N SER A 236 -21.60 18.20 14.45
CA SER A 236 -20.17 18.32 14.13
C SER A 236 -19.36 17.05 14.42
N ILE A 237 -19.68 16.38 15.53
CA ILE A 237 -19.01 15.12 15.91
C ILE A 237 -19.46 14.01 14.96
N LYS A 238 -20.77 13.93 14.65
CA LYS A 238 -21.31 13.00 13.66
C LYS A 238 -20.58 13.10 12.33
N LEU A 239 -20.42 14.32 11.78
CA LEU A 239 -19.66 14.52 10.54
C LEU A 239 -18.21 14.05 10.63
N LYS A 240 -17.55 14.29 11.75
CA LYS A 240 -16.16 13.89 11.95
C LYS A 240 -16.01 12.37 12.02
N LEU A 241 -16.93 11.69 12.70
CA LEU A 241 -17.00 10.23 12.72
C LEU A 241 -17.29 9.67 11.32
N GLU A 242 -18.21 10.28 10.58
CA GLU A 242 -18.51 9.90 9.19
C GLU A 242 -17.30 10.06 8.26
N PHE A 243 -16.54 11.15 8.41
CA PHE A 243 -15.29 11.36 7.69
C PHE A 243 -14.20 10.35 8.10
N ALA A 244 -14.08 10.01 9.38
CA ALA A 244 -13.15 8.99 9.86
C ALA A 244 -13.43 7.62 9.26
N VAL A 245 -14.70 7.26 9.08
CA VAL A 245 -15.09 6.02 8.39
C VAL A 245 -14.54 5.95 6.97
N LEU A 246 -14.52 7.06 6.22
CA LEU A 246 -14.00 7.07 4.86
C LEU A 246 -12.54 6.59 4.81
N SER A 247 -11.69 7.11 5.70
CA SER A 247 -10.29 6.69 5.81
C SER A 247 -10.14 5.18 6.08
N MET A 248 -11.11 4.61 6.81
CA MET A 248 -11.13 3.19 7.16
C MET A 248 -11.65 2.32 6.02
N LEU A 249 -12.66 2.76 5.28
CA LEU A 249 -13.18 2.07 4.09
C LEU A 249 -12.20 2.13 2.91
N ILE A 250 -11.37 3.17 2.81
CA ILE A 250 -10.26 3.25 1.83
C ILE A 250 -9.25 2.10 2.05
N SER A 251 -9.13 1.58 3.27
CA SER A 251 -8.28 0.42 3.58
C SER A 251 -8.90 -0.93 3.19
N MET A 252 -10.21 -0.98 2.90
CA MET A 252 -10.90 -2.17 2.39
C MET A 252 -11.03 -2.07 0.86
N ARG A 253 -10.07 -2.67 0.13
CA ARG A 253 -10.10 -2.71 -1.34
C ARG A 253 -10.89 -3.93 -1.83
N ALA A 254 -11.80 -3.71 -2.77
CA ALA A 254 -12.41 -4.78 -3.55
C ALA A 254 -11.62 -4.93 -4.86
N HIS A 255 -10.97 -6.07 -5.05
CA HIS A 255 -10.33 -6.42 -6.32
C HIS A 255 -11.31 -7.27 -7.14
N PHE A 256 -11.78 -6.75 -8.27
CA PHE A 256 -12.48 -7.57 -9.26
C PHE A 256 -11.75 -7.51 -10.60
N SER A 257 -11.76 -8.64 -11.33
CA SER A 257 -11.06 -8.78 -12.60
C SER A 257 -12.04 -9.22 -13.69
N LEU A 258 -12.15 -8.46 -14.78
CA LEU A 258 -12.96 -8.80 -15.95
C LEU A 258 -12.07 -9.39 -17.04
N PHE A 259 -12.45 -10.52 -17.64
CA PHE A 259 -11.71 -11.09 -18.76
C PHE A 259 -12.52 -11.02 -20.06
N VAL A 260 -11.96 -10.36 -21.06
CA VAL A 260 -12.58 -10.22 -22.39
C VAL A 260 -11.76 -11.04 -23.40
N PRO A 261 -12.22 -12.23 -23.83
CA PRO A 261 -11.53 -13.05 -24.82
C PRO A 261 -11.56 -12.42 -26.22
N SER A 262 -10.52 -12.69 -27.01
CA SER A 262 -10.44 -12.33 -28.43
C SER A 262 -11.27 -13.30 -29.30
N THR A 263 -11.86 -12.82 -30.40
CA THR A 263 -12.51 -13.67 -31.42
C THR A 263 -11.53 -14.54 -32.20
N THR A 264 -10.26 -14.13 -32.28
CA THR A 264 -9.26 -14.73 -33.17
C THR A 264 -8.22 -15.58 -32.44
N THR A 265 -8.09 -15.44 -31.12
CA THR A 265 -7.09 -16.14 -30.31
C THR A 265 -7.68 -16.65 -29.00
N LYS A 266 -7.06 -17.67 -28.36
CA LYS A 266 -7.42 -18.14 -27.01
C LYS A 266 -7.02 -17.16 -25.89
N GLN A 267 -6.54 -15.97 -26.22
CA GLN A 267 -6.05 -14.93 -25.31
C GLN A 267 -7.03 -13.76 -25.28
N GLY A 268 -6.97 -12.92 -24.25
CA GLY A 268 -7.86 -11.78 -24.10
C GLY A 268 -7.29 -10.68 -23.21
N THR A 269 -8.12 -9.68 -22.88
CA THR A 269 -7.76 -8.59 -21.99
C THR A 269 -8.33 -8.85 -20.60
N LYS A 270 -7.48 -8.92 -19.57
CA LYS A 270 -7.88 -8.91 -18.16
C LYS A 270 -7.88 -7.46 -17.66
N ILE A 271 -8.98 -7.00 -17.10
CA ILE A 271 -9.18 -5.65 -16.58
C ILE A 271 -9.34 -5.76 -15.08
N HIS A 272 -8.34 -5.31 -14.32
CA HIS A 272 -8.39 -5.19 -12.87
C HIS A 272 -9.01 -3.85 -12.50
N ALA A 273 -10.06 -3.86 -11.69
CA ALA A 273 -10.52 -2.66 -11.02
C ALA A 273 -9.91 -2.61 -9.61
N VAL A 274 -9.06 -1.62 -9.38
CA VAL A 274 -8.33 -1.43 -8.12
C VAL A 274 -8.76 -0.10 -7.52
N GLY A 275 -9.45 -0.13 -6.39
CA GLY A 275 -9.86 1.08 -5.70
C GLY A 275 -10.92 0.85 -4.64
N ALA A 276 -11.39 1.96 -4.07
CA ALA A 276 -12.49 1.97 -3.11
C ALA A 276 -13.69 2.69 -3.73
N PRO A 277 -14.91 2.15 -3.68
CA PRO A 277 -16.06 2.72 -4.37
C PRO A 277 -16.36 4.20 -4.05
N LEU A 278 -15.98 4.70 -2.87
CA LEU A 278 -16.12 6.11 -2.47
C LEU A 278 -14.99 7.03 -2.91
N ALA A 279 -13.78 6.50 -3.12
CA ALA A 279 -12.57 7.28 -3.44
C ALA A 279 -12.20 7.23 -4.94
N GLY A 280 -12.89 6.36 -5.70
CA GLY A 280 -12.65 6.12 -7.12
C GLY A 280 -11.94 4.79 -7.37
N TYR A 281 -12.10 4.28 -8.59
CA TYR A 281 -11.40 3.10 -9.09
C TYR A 281 -10.31 3.51 -10.08
N ILE A 282 -9.21 2.78 -10.05
CA ILE A 282 -8.18 2.77 -11.08
C ILE A 282 -8.37 1.46 -11.84
N LEU A 283 -8.45 1.55 -13.17
CA LEU A 283 -8.50 0.37 -14.02
C LEU A 283 -7.09 0.04 -14.47
N GLU A 284 -6.65 -1.17 -14.18
CA GLU A 284 -5.38 -1.73 -14.63
C GLU A 284 -5.67 -2.80 -15.70
N PHE A 285 -5.01 -2.71 -16.84
CA PHE A 285 -5.29 -3.54 -18.00
C PHE A 285 -4.11 -4.46 -18.29
N LYS A 286 -4.36 -5.77 -18.31
CA LYS A 286 -3.39 -6.81 -18.71
C LYS A 286 -3.85 -7.42 -20.03
N ARG A 287 -3.15 -7.09 -21.11
CA ARG A 287 -3.42 -7.60 -22.48
C ARG A 287 -2.81 -8.99 -22.67
N ASN A 288 -3.31 -9.74 -23.66
CA ASN A 288 -2.84 -11.09 -24.01
C ASN A 288 -2.86 -12.08 -22.82
N TYR A 289 -3.77 -11.86 -21.87
CA TYR A 289 -3.96 -12.75 -20.74
C TYR A 289 -4.54 -14.09 -21.22
N ASN A 290 -3.95 -15.18 -20.74
CA ASN A 290 -4.44 -16.53 -20.96
C ASN A 290 -4.97 -17.08 -19.61
N PRO A 291 -6.29 -17.33 -19.49
CA PRO A 291 -6.89 -17.85 -18.26
C PRO A 291 -6.34 -19.22 -17.83
N SER A 292 -5.78 -20.00 -18.77
CA SER A 292 -5.21 -21.32 -18.46
C SER A 292 -3.87 -21.28 -17.72
N MET A 293 -3.30 -20.09 -17.46
CA MET A 293 -2.06 -19.93 -16.69
C MET A 293 -2.28 -19.75 -15.17
N ASP A 294 -3.53 -19.75 -14.70
CA ASP A 294 -3.87 -19.59 -13.28
C ASP A 294 -4.87 -20.70 -12.87
N PRO A 295 -4.46 -21.70 -12.06
CA PRO A 295 -5.29 -22.88 -11.78
C PRO A 295 -6.45 -22.64 -10.79
N HIS A 296 -6.65 -21.42 -10.29
CA HIS A 296 -7.63 -21.09 -9.25
C HIS A 296 -8.82 -20.22 -9.72
N ASP A 297 -9.05 -20.09 -11.03
CA ASP A 297 -10.07 -19.19 -11.57
C ASP A 297 -11.43 -19.91 -11.80
N GLN A 298 -12.43 -19.69 -10.94
CA GLN A 298 -13.84 -19.97 -11.28
C GLN A 298 -14.38 -18.86 -12.21
N LEU A 299 -14.56 -19.18 -13.49
CA LEU A 299 -15.06 -18.26 -14.51
C LEU A 299 -16.60 -18.25 -14.54
N PHE A 300 -17.19 -17.06 -14.38
CA PHE A 300 -18.62 -16.83 -14.49
C PHE A 300 -18.93 -16.02 -15.77
N VAL A 301 -19.71 -16.60 -16.69
CA VAL A 301 -20.11 -15.88 -17.91
C VAL A 301 -21.17 -14.85 -17.56
N ILE A 302 -20.89 -13.57 -17.84
CA ILE A 302 -21.77 -12.44 -17.47
C ILE A 302 -22.52 -11.81 -18.65
N GLY A 303 -22.12 -12.08 -19.91
CA GLY A 303 -22.84 -11.58 -21.08
C GLY A 303 -22.05 -11.68 -22.40
N GLU A 304 -22.58 -11.09 -23.47
CA GLU A 304 -21.91 -10.95 -24.77
C GLU A 304 -21.87 -9.48 -25.19
N VAL A 305 -20.79 -9.03 -25.85
CA VAL A 305 -20.65 -7.67 -26.39
C VAL A 305 -20.26 -7.73 -27.86
N GLN A 306 -20.85 -6.83 -28.64
CA GLN A 306 -20.59 -6.69 -30.07
C GLN A 306 -19.11 -6.35 -30.33
N SER A 307 -18.44 -7.12 -31.18
CA SER A 307 -17.01 -6.92 -31.51
C SER A 307 -16.73 -5.53 -32.09
N SER A 308 -17.71 -4.90 -32.73
CA SER A 308 -17.66 -3.51 -33.23
C SER A 308 -17.44 -2.44 -32.15
N HIS A 309 -17.64 -2.79 -30.87
CA HIS A 309 -17.37 -1.91 -29.73
C HIS A 309 -15.94 -2.11 -29.17
N ILE A 310 -15.16 -3.02 -29.74
CA ILE A 310 -13.77 -3.31 -29.40
C ILE A 310 -12.90 -2.77 -30.53
N ILE A 311 -12.49 -1.50 -30.44
CA ILE A 311 -11.58 -0.88 -31.43
C ILE A 311 -10.19 -0.76 -30.81
N ASP A 312 -9.22 -1.37 -31.47
CA ASP A 312 -7.90 -1.77 -30.96
C ASP A 312 -6.80 -0.69 -31.08
N SER A 313 -7.11 0.59 -30.85
CA SER A 313 -6.13 1.65 -31.20
C SER A 313 -5.89 2.79 -30.22
N THR A 314 -6.58 2.93 -29.09
CA THR A 314 -6.24 3.97 -28.08
C THR A 314 -6.69 3.65 -26.64
N PRO A 315 -6.11 4.28 -25.59
CA PRO A 315 -6.40 4.02 -24.16
C PRO A 315 -7.76 4.54 -23.64
N ARG A 316 -8.69 4.87 -24.53
CA ARG A 316 -10.05 5.33 -24.22
C ARG A 316 -11.05 4.76 -25.22
N GLY A 317 -11.06 3.43 -25.36
CA GLY A 317 -12.06 2.72 -26.13
C GLY A 317 -13.44 2.63 -25.45
N LYS A 318 -14.42 2.11 -26.20
CA LYS A 318 -15.78 1.83 -25.69
C LYS A 318 -15.80 0.67 -24.67
N ILE A 319 -14.73 -0.12 -24.59
CA ILE A 319 -14.56 -1.22 -23.62
C ILE A 319 -14.42 -0.66 -22.21
N GLU A 320 -13.67 0.43 -22.05
CA GLU A 320 -13.46 1.14 -20.80
C GLU A 320 -14.77 1.77 -20.32
N LEU A 321 -15.58 2.27 -21.26
CA LEU A 321 -16.92 2.81 -20.99
C LEU A 321 -17.91 1.72 -20.57
N ALA A 322 -17.80 0.51 -21.13
CA ALA A 322 -18.63 -0.65 -20.78
C ALA A 322 -18.19 -1.28 -19.45
N ALA A 323 -16.87 -1.42 -19.20
CA ALA A 323 -16.32 -1.94 -17.96
C ALA A 323 -16.66 -1.05 -16.76
N ALA A 324 -16.66 0.28 -16.94
CA ALA A 324 -17.08 1.23 -15.91
C ALA A 324 -18.59 1.18 -15.58
N GLN A 325 -19.41 0.52 -16.41
CA GLN A 325 -20.84 0.32 -16.17
C GLN A 325 -21.15 -1.00 -15.45
N ILE A 326 -20.15 -1.86 -15.24
CA ILE A 326 -20.34 -3.14 -14.54
C ILE A 326 -20.37 -2.87 -13.03
N PRO A 327 -21.51 -3.12 -12.34
CA PRO A 327 -21.63 -2.86 -10.92
C PRO A 327 -20.69 -3.78 -10.13
N THR A 328 -20.15 -3.29 -9.02
CA THR A 328 -19.33 -4.10 -8.11
C THR A 328 -20.09 -5.32 -7.62
N PRO A 329 -19.41 -6.47 -7.39
CA PRO A 329 -20.01 -7.64 -6.78
C PRO A 329 -20.69 -7.29 -5.47
N GLY A 330 -21.98 -7.60 -5.37
CA GLY A 330 -22.74 -7.50 -4.14
C GLY A 330 -23.39 -8.84 -3.80
N LYS A 331 -24.03 -8.93 -2.62
CA LYS A 331 -24.72 -10.11 -2.03
C LYS A 331 -25.55 -11.00 -2.99
N TRP A 332 -25.86 -10.53 -4.21
CA TRP A 332 -26.63 -11.23 -5.23
C TRP A 332 -25.84 -12.23 -6.08
N MET A 333 -24.51 -12.35 -5.91
CA MET A 333 -23.71 -13.37 -6.61
C MET A 333 -23.44 -14.65 -5.82
N ILE A 334 -23.87 -14.72 -4.55
CA ILE A 334 -23.72 -15.92 -3.72
C ILE A 334 -25.11 -16.31 -3.21
N GLY A 335 -25.74 -17.31 -3.84
CA GLY A 335 -26.86 -18.04 -3.23
C GLY A 335 -28.20 -18.13 -3.97
N LYS A 336 -28.27 -17.92 -5.30
CA LYS A 336 -29.36 -18.43 -6.18
C LYS A 336 -29.09 -18.08 -7.65
N ASP A 337 -29.12 -19.08 -8.53
CA ASP A 337 -29.17 -19.03 -10.00
C ASP A 337 -28.90 -17.67 -10.66
N ALA A 338 -27.62 -17.28 -10.74
CA ALA A 338 -27.17 -16.13 -11.54
C ALA A 338 -27.55 -16.25 -13.03
N VAL A 339 -27.88 -17.46 -13.49
CA VAL A 339 -28.29 -17.77 -14.86
C VAL A 339 -29.75 -17.34 -15.16
N GLY A 340 -30.63 -17.30 -14.17
CA GLY A 340 -32.07 -17.11 -14.39
C GLY A 340 -32.52 -15.64 -14.59
N ILE A 341 -31.82 -14.70 -13.97
CA ILE A 341 -32.25 -13.28 -13.98
C ILE A 341 -31.80 -12.57 -15.27
N LEU A 342 -30.65 -12.93 -15.83
CA LEU A 342 -30.12 -12.32 -17.06
C LEU A 342 -30.80 -12.85 -18.33
N GLN A 343 -31.39 -14.05 -18.31
CA GLN A 343 -32.20 -14.57 -19.43
C GLN A 343 -33.58 -13.89 -19.57
N SER A 344 -34.03 -13.13 -18.56
CA SER A 344 -35.37 -12.52 -18.54
C SER A 344 -35.51 -11.22 -19.34
N LYS A 345 -34.42 -10.69 -19.92
CA LYS A 345 -34.45 -9.55 -20.85
C LYS A 345 -34.10 -9.99 -22.29
N ARG A 346 -34.95 -10.83 -22.89
CA ARG A 346 -35.10 -10.96 -24.37
C ARG A 346 -35.63 -9.63 -24.93
N SER A 347 -35.41 -9.18 -26.17
CA SER A 347 -34.92 -9.81 -27.40
C SER A 347 -34.27 -8.74 -28.29
N VAL A 348 -33.17 -9.06 -28.97
CA VAL A 348 -32.77 -8.33 -30.19
C VAL A 348 -32.95 -9.29 -31.36
N LYS A 349 -33.66 -8.84 -32.39
CA LYS A 349 -34.03 -9.60 -33.59
C LYS A 349 -32.79 -10.14 -34.30
N GLU A 350 -32.80 -11.44 -34.58
CA GLU A 350 -31.84 -12.12 -35.46
C GLU A 350 -31.95 -11.53 -36.87
N GLY A 351 -30.84 -10.97 -37.36
CA GLY A 351 -30.79 -10.36 -38.68
C GLY A 351 -29.53 -9.55 -38.95
N SER A 352 -28.35 -10.01 -38.55
CA SER A 352 -27.07 -9.54 -39.11
C SER A 352 -25.96 -10.56 -38.88
N THR A 353 -25.17 -10.81 -39.91
CA THR A 353 -23.89 -11.54 -39.85
C THR A 353 -22.84 -10.70 -39.12
N GLU A 354 -22.97 -10.53 -37.81
CA GLU A 354 -21.97 -9.85 -36.97
C GLU A 354 -21.39 -10.81 -35.94
N SER A 355 -20.06 -10.83 -35.79
CA SER A 355 -19.38 -11.66 -34.80
C SER A 355 -19.51 -11.05 -33.39
N TRP A 356 -20.02 -11.85 -32.46
CA TRP A 356 -20.21 -11.46 -31.06
C TRP A 356 -19.06 -12.01 -30.20
N ASN A 357 -18.54 -11.20 -29.26
CA ASN A 357 -17.56 -11.65 -28.27
C ASN A 357 -18.26 -12.01 -26.96
N ARG A 358 -17.93 -13.18 -26.39
CA ARG A 358 -18.43 -13.59 -25.07
C ARG A 358 -17.63 -12.90 -23.97
N ILE A 359 -18.28 -12.23 -23.03
CA ILE A 359 -17.63 -11.68 -21.83
C ILE A 359 -17.76 -12.67 -20.67
N ALA A 360 -16.61 -13.04 -20.11
CA ALA A 360 -16.53 -13.83 -18.88
C ALA A 360 -15.99 -12.96 -17.74
N ALA A 361 -16.71 -12.89 -16.63
CA ALA A 361 -16.17 -12.32 -15.39
C ALA A 361 -15.53 -13.44 -14.58
N CYS A 362 -14.33 -13.22 -14.06
CA CYS A 362 -13.77 -14.10 -13.04
C CYS A 362 -13.94 -13.40 -11.68
N ILE A 363 -14.59 -14.05 -10.72
CA ILE A 363 -14.66 -13.56 -9.35
C ILE A 363 -13.62 -14.36 -8.57
N LEU A 364 -12.51 -13.72 -8.23
CA LEU A 364 -11.48 -14.32 -7.39
C LEU A 364 -11.95 -14.27 -5.93
N TYR A 365 -12.40 -15.42 -5.40
CA TYR A 365 -12.35 -15.70 -3.97
C TYR A 365 -11.17 -16.65 -3.70
N PRO A 366 -10.39 -16.46 -2.63
CA PRO A 366 -9.44 -17.45 -2.20
C PRO A 366 -10.21 -18.62 -1.56
N GLU A 367 -10.37 -19.74 -2.25
CA GLU A 367 -10.78 -21.01 -1.63
C GLU A 367 -9.54 -21.86 -1.32
N ILE A 368 -9.45 -22.39 -0.10
CA ILE A 368 -8.50 -23.45 0.33
C ILE A 368 -9.32 -24.56 1.03
N PRO A 369 -9.01 -25.86 0.81
CA PRO A 369 -9.99 -26.95 0.91
C PRO A 369 -10.33 -27.40 2.34
N HIS A 370 -11.56 -27.89 2.48
CA HIS A 370 -12.19 -28.43 3.70
C HIS A 370 -11.59 -29.77 4.17
N LEU A 371 -11.45 -29.95 5.49
CA LEU A 371 -11.54 -31.23 6.24
C LEU A 371 -11.80 -30.90 7.75
N PRO A 372 -12.34 -31.82 8.57
CA PRO A 372 -13.37 -31.51 9.55
C PRO A 372 -12.87 -31.35 11.00
N PHE A 373 -13.69 -30.63 11.75
CA PHE A 373 -13.61 -30.24 13.15
C PHE A 373 -13.26 -31.35 14.16
N HIS A 374 -12.41 -31.00 15.13
CA HIS A 374 -12.59 -31.33 16.56
C HIS A 374 -11.93 -30.25 17.44
N PHE A 375 -12.70 -29.64 18.36
CA PHE A 375 -12.19 -28.81 19.47
C PHE A 375 -12.03 -29.69 20.73
N PRO A 376 -10.97 -29.47 21.54
CA PRO A 376 -11.20 -28.86 22.88
C PRO A 376 -10.04 -27.94 23.36
N PRO A 377 -10.01 -27.53 24.64
CA PRO A 377 -10.22 -26.16 25.14
C PRO A 377 -8.95 -25.28 25.23
N SER A 378 -9.15 -23.97 25.39
CA SER A 378 -8.12 -22.93 25.52
C SER A 378 -7.09 -23.18 26.63
N PRO A 379 -5.80 -22.88 26.35
CA PRO A 379 -5.08 -21.96 27.23
C PRO A 379 -4.15 -20.97 26.49
N SER A 380 -3.83 -19.89 27.22
CA SER A 380 -2.82 -18.83 27.03
C SER A 380 -2.91 -17.87 25.84
N LEU A 381 -2.72 -16.57 26.13
CA LEU A 381 -2.38 -15.54 25.15
C LEU A 381 -1.08 -15.94 24.43
N HIS A 382 -1.21 -16.59 23.28
CA HIS A 382 -0.16 -16.62 22.28
C HIS A 382 -0.65 -15.81 21.08
N HIS A 383 0.19 -14.88 20.63
CA HIS A 383 0.04 -14.23 19.33
C HIS A 383 -0.24 -15.32 18.28
N PRO A 384 -1.25 -15.16 17.39
CA PRO A 384 -1.45 -16.14 16.32
C PRO A 384 -0.18 -16.16 15.46
N PRO A 385 0.21 -17.33 14.91
CA PRO A 385 1.45 -17.46 14.16
C PRO A 385 1.43 -16.49 12.98
N TYR A 386 2.48 -15.69 12.87
CA TYR A 386 2.82 -14.96 11.65
C TYR A 386 2.79 -15.96 10.48
N TYR A 387 2.28 -15.55 9.33
CA TYR A 387 2.45 -16.35 8.11
C TYR A 387 3.91 -16.24 7.70
N ILE A 388 4.75 -17.10 8.26
CA ILE A 388 6.18 -17.14 7.94
C ILE A 388 6.32 -17.92 6.64
N MET A 389 6.83 -17.27 5.59
CA MET A 389 7.26 -18.02 4.41
C MET A 389 8.51 -18.81 4.79
N LEU A 390 8.44 -20.13 4.71
CA LEU A 390 9.59 -20.99 4.96
C LEU A 390 10.43 -21.18 3.69
N GLY A 391 11.70 -21.53 3.89
CA GLY A 391 12.62 -21.82 2.79
C GLY A 391 13.05 -20.59 1.99
N LYS A 392 13.02 -19.39 2.58
CA LYS A 392 13.55 -18.19 1.95
C LYS A 392 15.05 -18.35 1.63
N ILE A 393 15.52 -17.75 0.55
CA ILE A 393 16.94 -17.70 0.18
C ILE A 393 17.43 -16.26 0.32
N ALA A 394 18.47 -16.05 1.11
CA ALA A 394 19.13 -14.76 1.28
C ALA A 394 20.57 -14.83 0.73
N LEU A 395 21.05 -13.80 0.03
CA LEU A 395 22.30 -13.89 -0.73
C LEU A 395 23.15 -12.61 -0.74
N GLU A 396 22.97 -11.73 0.24
CA GLU A 396 23.92 -10.65 0.54
C GLU A 396 24.33 -10.78 2.01
N GLU A 397 24.84 -11.95 2.38
CA GLU A 397 25.00 -12.31 3.79
C GLU A 397 26.49 -12.40 4.15
N ALA A 398 26.99 -11.35 4.80
CA ALA A 398 28.41 -11.12 4.99
C ALA A 398 29.03 -11.96 6.13
N PHE A 399 30.29 -12.37 5.96
CA PHE A 399 31.14 -12.89 7.03
C PHE A 399 32.54 -12.24 7.01
N ALA A 400 33.27 -12.37 8.11
CA ALA A 400 34.67 -11.95 8.25
C ALA A 400 35.54 -13.12 8.73
N LEU A 401 36.84 -13.06 8.43
CA LEU A 401 37.80 -14.03 8.98
C LEU A 401 38.01 -13.74 10.49
N PRO A 402 37.95 -14.74 11.37
CA PRO A 402 38.10 -14.53 12.82
C PRO A 402 39.40 -13.82 13.23
N ARG A 403 40.49 -14.01 12.47
CA ARG A 403 41.78 -13.34 12.73
C ARG A 403 41.75 -11.82 12.55
N PHE A 404 40.71 -11.29 11.90
CA PHE A 404 40.50 -9.85 11.70
C PHE A 404 39.47 -9.26 12.67
N ALA A 405 39.06 -9.97 13.72
CA ALA A 405 38.04 -9.52 14.67
C ALA A 405 38.26 -8.09 15.21
N GLU A 406 39.51 -7.70 15.50
CA GLU A 406 39.83 -6.32 15.93
C GLU A 406 39.60 -5.27 14.82
N LYS A 407 40.00 -5.58 13.57
CA LYS A 407 39.72 -4.71 12.40
C LYS A 407 38.21 -4.58 12.20
N THR A 408 37.48 -5.69 12.35
CA THR A 408 36.02 -5.73 12.26
C THR A 408 35.36 -4.90 13.36
N LYS A 409 35.82 -5.00 14.62
CA LYS A 409 35.31 -4.20 15.74
C LYS A 409 35.53 -2.70 15.53
N TRP A 410 36.68 -2.33 14.96
CA TRP A 410 36.97 -0.93 14.61
C TRP A 410 36.01 -0.40 13.53
N TRP A 411 35.79 -1.16 12.45
CA TRP A 411 34.84 -0.80 11.41
C TRP A 411 33.40 -0.73 11.94
N ALA A 412 33.01 -1.67 12.79
CA ALA A 412 31.69 -1.71 13.42
C ALA A 412 31.37 -0.41 14.17
N GLY A 413 32.36 0.28 14.72
CA GLY A 413 32.17 1.59 15.35
C GLY A 413 31.64 2.69 14.42
N MET A 414 31.61 2.47 13.10
CA MET A 414 31.09 3.42 12.12
C MET A 414 29.62 3.16 11.73
N PHE A 415 29.13 1.93 11.86
CA PHE A 415 27.81 1.53 11.32
C PHE A 415 26.96 0.65 12.27
N ALA A 416 27.54 0.02 13.28
CA ALA A 416 26.83 -0.79 14.25
C ALA A 416 26.61 -0.03 15.57
N THR A 417 25.41 -0.14 16.13
CA THR A 417 25.09 0.42 17.45
C THR A 417 25.61 -0.45 18.61
N ASP A 418 25.80 -1.75 18.36
CA ASP A 418 26.43 -2.72 19.25
C ASP A 418 27.59 -3.41 18.52
N THR A 419 28.82 -2.95 18.80
CA THR A 419 30.03 -3.43 18.11
C THR A 419 30.42 -4.84 18.54
N GLU A 420 30.07 -5.26 19.75
CA GLU A 420 30.41 -6.60 20.26
C GLU A 420 29.47 -7.64 19.64
N LYS A 421 28.17 -7.34 19.62
CA LYS A 421 27.18 -8.16 18.92
C LYS A 421 27.55 -8.30 17.44
N HIS A 422 27.78 -7.20 16.75
CA HIS A 422 28.13 -7.24 15.33
C HIS A 422 29.39 -8.07 15.06
N THR A 423 30.44 -7.90 15.89
CA THR A 423 31.68 -8.68 15.75
C THR A 423 31.45 -10.17 16.00
N ALA A 424 30.59 -10.54 16.95
CA ALA A 424 30.23 -11.95 17.17
C ALA A 424 29.47 -12.54 15.98
N GLU A 425 28.48 -11.80 15.46
CA GLU A 425 27.61 -12.24 14.36
C GLU A 425 28.34 -12.37 13.01
N ILE A 426 29.21 -11.43 12.67
CA ILE A 426 29.94 -11.43 11.38
C ILE A 426 31.06 -12.47 11.34
N ASN A 427 31.63 -12.83 12.49
CA ASN A 427 32.64 -13.90 12.56
C ASN A 427 32.00 -15.29 12.72
N ASP A 428 30.69 -15.36 13.01
CA ASP A 428 29.95 -16.62 13.10
C ASP A 428 29.41 -17.07 11.74
N VAL A 429 29.97 -18.17 11.27
CA VAL A 429 29.40 -19.00 10.21
C VAL A 429 29.00 -20.33 10.84
N GLY A 430 27.98 -20.27 11.69
CA GLY A 430 27.69 -21.35 12.62
C GLY A 430 26.37 -21.16 13.38
N PRO A 431 26.34 -21.50 14.69
CA PRO A 431 25.11 -21.58 15.46
C PRO A 431 24.29 -20.29 15.51
N ILE A 432 24.92 -19.12 15.67
CA ILE A 432 24.19 -17.85 15.83
C ILE A 432 23.36 -17.58 14.57
N ARG A 433 24.03 -17.68 13.41
CA ARG A 433 23.41 -17.47 12.10
C ARG A 433 22.34 -18.52 11.78
N LEU A 434 22.58 -19.79 12.15
CA LEU A 434 21.63 -20.87 11.94
C LEU A 434 20.38 -20.73 12.82
N ASP A 435 20.53 -20.31 14.07
CA ASP A 435 19.43 -20.09 15.01
C ASP A 435 18.51 -18.97 14.52
N PHE A 436 19.07 -17.87 14.02
CA PHE A 436 18.29 -16.80 13.40
C PHE A 436 17.58 -17.27 12.13
N ALA A 437 18.28 -17.99 11.25
CA ALA A 437 17.69 -18.52 10.03
C ALA A 437 16.56 -19.51 10.32
N GLU A 438 16.68 -20.32 11.38
CA GLU A 438 15.62 -21.19 11.87
C GLU A 438 14.40 -20.40 12.32
N LYS A 439 14.63 -19.40 13.19
CA LYS A 439 13.58 -18.59 13.78
C LYS A 439 12.76 -17.83 12.74
N TYR A 440 13.41 -17.36 11.68
CA TYR A 440 12.80 -16.47 10.68
C TYR A 440 12.52 -17.14 9.33
N GLY A 441 12.60 -18.48 9.24
CA GLY A 441 12.19 -19.24 8.05
C GLY A 441 13.13 -19.08 6.83
N VAL A 442 14.41 -18.84 7.06
CA VAL A 442 15.44 -18.79 6.01
C VAL A 442 16.05 -20.17 5.83
N GLY A 443 15.77 -20.77 4.68
CA GLY A 443 16.21 -22.12 4.33
C GLY A 443 17.68 -22.17 3.96
N LEU A 444 18.12 -21.25 3.09
CA LEU A 444 19.48 -21.21 2.55
C LEU A 444 20.03 -19.78 2.58
N GLN A 445 21.31 -19.64 2.93
CA GLN A 445 22.05 -18.39 2.84
C GLN A 445 23.26 -18.56 1.91
N ILE A 446 23.43 -17.67 0.93
CA ILE A 446 24.63 -17.59 0.11
C ILE A 446 25.55 -16.55 0.74
N LEU A 447 26.65 -17.02 1.33
CA LEU A 447 27.56 -16.21 2.12
C LEU A 447 28.60 -15.51 1.24
N SER A 448 29.00 -14.31 1.64
CA SER A 448 30.00 -13.50 0.94
C SER A 448 30.93 -12.78 1.93
N TYR A 449 32.11 -12.38 1.47
CA TYR A 449 33.05 -11.70 2.35
C TYR A 449 32.72 -10.22 2.53
N THR A 450 32.76 -9.74 3.78
CA THR A 450 32.40 -8.37 4.15
C THR A 450 33.12 -7.30 3.34
N ALA A 451 32.43 -6.20 3.05
CA ALA A 451 33.03 -4.99 2.50
C ALA A 451 33.95 -4.29 3.51
N PRO A 452 34.99 -3.55 3.06
CA PRO A 452 35.48 -3.48 1.67
C PRO A 452 36.30 -4.71 1.25
N GLY A 453 36.57 -5.64 2.17
CA GLY A 453 37.17 -6.95 1.85
C GLY A 453 38.51 -6.88 1.11
N VAL A 454 38.66 -7.74 0.10
CA VAL A 454 39.87 -7.81 -0.75
C VAL A 454 40.03 -6.55 -1.60
N GLN A 455 38.94 -5.85 -1.93
CA GLN A 455 38.98 -4.61 -2.70
C GLN A 455 39.67 -3.46 -1.95
N ASP A 456 39.86 -3.58 -0.63
CA ASP A 456 40.67 -2.64 0.18
C ASP A 456 42.17 -2.93 0.16
N ASN A 457 42.59 -4.11 -0.33
CA ASN A 457 44.00 -4.47 -0.39
C ASN A 457 44.60 -4.07 -1.75
N TRP A 458 45.40 -3.01 -1.77
CA TRP A 458 46.02 -2.49 -2.99
C TRP A 458 47.32 -3.16 -3.39
N ASP A 459 47.89 -4.05 -2.56
CA ASP A 459 48.96 -4.96 -3.00
C ASP A 459 48.35 -6.21 -3.66
N ALA A 460 48.66 -6.42 -4.93
CA ALA A 460 48.05 -7.48 -5.73
C ALA A 460 48.34 -8.89 -5.19
N LYS A 461 49.55 -9.14 -4.67
CA LYS A 461 49.94 -10.46 -4.17
C LYS A 461 49.26 -10.76 -2.85
N ASP A 462 49.22 -9.78 -1.95
CA ASP A 462 48.55 -9.91 -0.67
C ASP A 462 47.03 -10.02 -0.86
N ALA A 463 46.46 -9.28 -1.82
CA ALA A 463 45.05 -9.36 -2.17
C ALA A 463 44.66 -10.76 -2.68
N GLN A 464 45.48 -11.34 -3.56
CA GLN A 464 45.24 -12.69 -4.09
C GLN A 464 45.40 -13.76 -3.01
N ALA A 465 46.46 -13.68 -2.20
CA ALA A 465 46.67 -14.64 -1.10
C ALA A 465 45.51 -14.60 -0.10
N LEU A 466 45.00 -13.40 0.21
CA LEU A 466 43.85 -13.21 1.07
C LEU A 466 42.56 -13.77 0.44
N ALA A 467 42.32 -13.54 -0.85
CA ALA A 467 41.14 -14.09 -1.55
C ALA A 467 41.10 -15.63 -1.48
N ILE A 468 42.23 -16.29 -1.75
CA ILE A 468 42.35 -17.76 -1.66
C ILE A 468 42.09 -18.24 -0.24
N GLU A 469 42.69 -17.60 0.77
CA GLU A 469 42.48 -17.95 2.18
C GLU A 469 40.99 -17.86 2.58
N ILE A 470 40.32 -16.78 2.18
CA ILE A 470 38.90 -16.56 2.48
C ILE A 470 38.04 -17.64 1.83
N ASN A 471 38.30 -17.96 0.56
CA ASN A 471 37.54 -18.96 -0.17
C ASN A 471 37.73 -20.36 0.42
N ASP A 472 38.95 -20.73 0.80
CA ASP A 472 39.21 -22.02 1.44
C ASP A 472 38.55 -22.11 2.82
N TYR A 473 38.61 -21.03 3.61
CA TYR A 473 37.92 -20.95 4.90
C TYR A 473 36.40 -21.14 4.77
N ILE A 474 35.75 -20.40 3.87
CA ILE A 474 34.28 -20.46 3.76
C ILE A 474 33.82 -21.76 3.10
N ALA A 475 34.61 -22.35 2.21
CA ALA A 475 34.34 -23.67 1.64
C ALA A 475 34.24 -24.76 2.72
N GLU A 476 35.15 -24.74 3.71
CA GLU A 476 35.09 -25.66 4.85
C GLU A 476 33.81 -25.47 5.69
N LYS A 477 33.39 -24.22 5.91
CA LYS A 477 32.17 -23.91 6.68
C LYS A 477 30.89 -24.31 5.95
N VAL A 478 30.80 -24.02 4.66
CA VAL A 478 29.67 -24.41 3.80
C VAL A 478 29.54 -25.93 3.76
N LYS A 479 30.66 -26.66 3.63
CA LYS A 479 30.67 -28.13 3.62
C LYS A 479 30.09 -28.76 4.89
N ALA A 480 30.13 -28.07 6.03
CA ALA A 480 29.56 -28.55 7.27
C ALA A 480 28.02 -28.46 7.32
N HIS A 481 27.41 -27.57 6.53
CA HIS A 481 25.95 -27.34 6.47
C HIS A 481 25.47 -27.06 5.04
N PRO A 482 25.67 -27.99 4.09
CA PRO A 482 25.41 -27.76 2.66
C PRO A 482 23.91 -27.54 2.33
N GLU A 483 23.01 -27.92 3.23
CA GLU A 483 21.56 -27.68 3.11
C GLU A 483 21.11 -26.31 3.63
N ARG A 484 22.01 -25.56 4.27
CA ARG A 484 21.76 -24.23 4.88
C ARG A 484 22.66 -23.13 4.34
N PHE A 485 23.86 -23.47 3.90
CA PHE A 485 24.84 -22.52 3.40
C PHE A 485 25.31 -22.86 1.99
N ALA A 486 25.54 -21.80 1.22
CA ALA A 486 26.36 -21.78 0.02
C ALA A 486 27.29 -20.55 0.10
N ALA A 487 28.17 -20.36 -0.88
CA ALA A 487 29.06 -19.20 -0.89
C ALA A 487 29.26 -18.62 -2.28
N PHE A 488 29.55 -17.32 -2.31
CA PHE A 488 30.15 -16.62 -3.42
C PHE A 488 31.66 -16.59 -3.28
N ALA A 489 32.35 -16.64 -4.42
CA ALA A 489 33.79 -16.46 -4.49
C ALA A 489 34.15 -15.02 -4.12
N THR A 490 35.15 -14.89 -3.25
CA THR A 490 35.85 -13.65 -2.96
C THR A 490 37.05 -13.55 -3.89
N LEU A 491 37.23 -12.42 -4.56
CA LEU A 491 38.24 -12.29 -5.61
C LEU A 491 39.16 -11.08 -5.37
N SER A 492 40.44 -11.27 -5.68
CA SER A 492 41.32 -10.15 -6.04
C SER A 492 40.98 -9.74 -7.47
N MET A 493 40.74 -8.45 -7.66
CA MET A 493 40.35 -7.92 -8.97
C MET A 493 41.44 -7.00 -9.54
N HIS A 494 42.71 -7.28 -9.21
CA HIS A 494 43.88 -6.59 -9.77
C HIS A 494 44.18 -7.03 -11.20
N ASP A 495 44.05 -8.32 -11.48
CA ASP A 495 44.27 -8.92 -12.80
C ASP A 495 43.06 -9.76 -13.24
N PRO A 496 42.49 -9.53 -14.44
CA PRO A 496 41.32 -10.27 -14.91
C PRO A 496 41.54 -11.78 -15.09
N GLN A 497 42.75 -12.21 -15.45
CA GLN A 497 43.06 -13.63 -15.69
C GLN A 497 43.22 -14.38 -14.36
N GLU A 498 43.82 -13.74 -13.37
CA GLU A 498 43.93 -14.27 -12.01
C GLU A 498 42.56 -14.38 -11.34
N ALA A 499 41.73 -13.34 -11.43
CA ALA A 499 40.35 -13.35 -10.94
C ALA A 499 39.51 -14.46 -11.59
N ALA A 500 39.64 -14.64 -12.91
CA ALA A 500 38.94 -15.70 -13.65
C ALA A 500 39.39 -17.10 -13.20
N THR A 501 40.69 -17.27 -12.94
CA THR A 501 41.27 -18.54 -12.48
C THR A 501 40.75 -18.89 -11.09
N GLU A 502 40.70 -17.92 -10.17
CA GLU A 502 40.21 -18.15 -8.82
C GLU A 502 38.69 -18.38 -8.77
N LEU A 503 37.91 -17.64 -9.56
CA LEU A 503 36.47 -17.90 -9.72
C LEU A 503 36.23 -19.35 -10.19
N ARG A 504 36.97 -19.77 -11.23
CA ARG A 504 36.88 -21.14 -11.75
C ARG A 504 37.24 -22.17 -10.69
N ARG A 505 38.29 -21.94 -9.90
CA ARG A 505 38.67 -22.82 -8.79
C ARG A 505 37.53 -22.95 -7.79
N CYS A 506 36.96 -21.84 -7.34
CA CYS A 506 35.87 -21.81 -6.36
C CYS A 506 34.61 -22.55 -6.86
N VAL A 507 34.19 -22.29 -8.10
CA VAL A 507 33.00 -22.92 -8.67
C VAL A 507 33.23 -24.42 -8.89
N THR A 508 34.37 -24.81 -9.47
CA THR A 508 34.61 -26.21 -9.87
C THR A 508 35.05 -27.12 -8.73
N GLN A 509 35.79 -26.61 -7.74
CA GLN A 509 36.30 -27.41 -6.63
C GLN A 509 35.40 -27.36 -5.40
N HIS A 510 34.80 -26.19 -5.13
CA HIS A 510 34.02 -25.96 -3.91
C HIS A 510 32.51 -25.83 -4.14
N GLY A 511 32.07 -25.75 -5.40
CA GLY A 511 30.64 -25.60 -5.75
C GLY A 511 30.07 -24.21 -5.43
N PHE A 512 30.90 -23.18 -5.42
CA PHE A 512 30.44 -21.81 -5.19
C PHE A 512 29.49 -21.36 -6.30
N LEU A 513 28.54 -20.49 -5.94
CA LEU A 513 27.38 -20.15 -6.79
C LEU A 513 27.58 -18.87 -7.61
N GLY A 514 28.81 -18.38 -7.72
CA GLY A 514 29.17 -17.12 -8.38
C GLY A 514 30.29 -16.41 -7.64
N ALA A 515 30.41 -15.10 -7.86
CA ALA A 515 31.32 -14.22 -7.12
C ALA A 515 30.56 -13.03 -6.54
N LEU A 516 31.05 -12.49 -5.41
CA LEU A 516 30.64 -11.19 -4.89
C LEU A 516 31.88 -10.33 -4.74
N VAL A 517 31.84 -9.13 -5.32
CA VAL A 517 32.95 -8.19 -5.34
C VAL A 517 32.49 -6.83 -4.83
N ASN A 518 33.26 -6.25 -3.92
CA ASN A 518 32.95 -4.97 -3.27
C ASN A 518 33.39 -3.78 -4.15
N ASP A 519 32.67 -3.55 -5.25
CA ASP A 519 32.90 -2.47 -6.22
C ASP A 519 34.36 -2.46 -6.72
N THR A 520 34.90 -1.32 -7.11
CA THR A 520 36.26 -1.19 -7.65
C THR A 520 37.36 -1.71 -6.72
N GLN A 521 38.39 -2.33 -7.31
CA GLN A 521 39.62 -2.73 -6.60
C GLN A 521 40.49 -1.50 -6.37
N ARG A 522 40.92 -1.27 -5.12
CA ARG A 522 41.97 -0.29 -4.83
C ARG A 522 43.30 -0.78 -5.37
N ALA A 523 44.09 0.12 -5.95
CA ALA A 523 45.40 -0.16 -6.52
C ALA A 523 46.34 1.05 -6.42
N GLY A 524 47.54 0.92 -6.97
CA GLY A 524 48.58 1.94 -6.92
C GLY A 524 49.36 1.92 -5.60
N PRO A 525 50.45 2.71 -5.49
CA PRO A 525 51.36 2.65 -4.34
C PRO A 525 50.69 3.01 -3.00
N ASP A 526 49.72 3.93 -3.03
CA ASP A 526 49.03 4.45 -1.85
C ASP A 526 47.55 4.00 -1.78
N GLY A 527 47.12 3.13 -2.71
CA GLY A 527 45.74 2.65 -2.77
C GLY A 527 44.71 3.71 -3.20
N ASP A 528 45.09 4.77 -3.91
CA ASP A 528 44.17 5.82 -4.39
C ASP A 528 43.64 5.56 -5.82
N GLU A 529 44.18 4.55 -6.52
CA GLU A 529 43.69 4.15 -7.84
C GLU A 529 42.48 3.21 -7.73
N MET A 530 41.60 3.25 -8.72
CA MET A 530 40.37 2.45 -8.78
C MET A 530 40.33 1.64 -10.08
N ILE A 531 40.32 0.32 -9.97
CA ILE A 531 40.17 -0.57 -11.13
C ILE A 531 38.67 -0.87 -11.32
N PHE A 532 38.13 -0.41 -12.44
CA PHE A 532 36.78 -0.74 -12.92
C PHE A 532 36.81 -1.95 -13.88
N TYR A 533 35.68 -2.65 -13.96
CA TYR A 533 35.53 -3.94 -14.65
C TYR A 533 34.77 -3.85 -15.98
N ASP A 534 34.58 -2.63 -16.47
CA ASP A 534 33.72 -2.31 -17.61
C ASP A 534 34.46 -2.14 -18.95
N ASN A 535 35.76 -2.42 -18.98
CA ASN A 535 36.59 -2.31 -20.18
C ASN A 535 36.99 -3.67 -20.76
N ALA A 536 37.47 -3.67 -22.01
CA ALA A 536 37.76 -4.89 -22.78
C ALA A 536 38.80 -5.84 -22.14
N LYS A 537 39.66 -5.36 -21.23
CA LYS A 537 40.61 -6.24 -20.51
C LYS A 537 39.88 -7.26 -19.64
N TRP A 538 38.67 -6.92 -19.18
CA TRP A 538 37.85 -7.77 -18.32
C TRP A 538 37.00 -8.79 -19.08
N ASP A 539 37.01 -8.78 -20.42
CA ASP A 539 36.23 -9.73 -21.22
C ASP A 539 36.64 -11.19 -20.94
N VAL A 540 37.89 -11.45 -20.54
CA VAL A 540 38.34 -12.80 -20.13
C VAL A 540 37.66 -13.28 -18.84
N PHE A 541 37.42 -12.37 -17.91
CA PHE A 541 36.69 -12.64 -16.68
C PHE A 541 35.21 -12.85 -16.96
N TRP A 542 34.59 -11.97 -17.76
CA TRP A 542 33.19 -12.09 -18.14
C TRP A 542 32.88 -13.35 -18.96
N SER A 543 33.78 -13.73 -19.87
CA SER A 543 33.70 -15.00 -20.59
C SER A 543 33.74 -16.19 -19.64
N THR A 544 34.53 -16.12 -18.57
CA THR A 544 34.60 -17.17 -17.56
C THR A 544 33.32 -17.26 -16.74
N CYS A 545 32.71 -16.13 -16.37
CA CYS A 545 31.39 -16.12 -15.73
C CYS A 545 30.31 -16.77 -16.61
N GLU A 546 30.28 -16.45 -17.92
CA GLU A 546 29.33 -17.06 -18.87
C GLU A 546 29.60 -18.56 -19.09
N GLU A 547 30.87 -18.97 -19.16
CA GLU A 547 31.24 -20.38 -19.34
C GLU A 547 30.83 -21.23 -18.13
N LEU A 548 31.04 -20.70 -16.92
CA LEU A 548 30.64 -21.34 -15.67
C LEU A 548 29.13 -21.21 -15.40
N ASP A 549 28.45 -20.32 -16.12
CA ASP A 549 27.03 -20.00 -15.99
C ASP A 549 26.65 -19.63 -14.54
N VAL A 550 27.45 -18.73 -13.95
CA VAL A 550 27.26 -18.19 -12.61
C VAL A 550 27.26 -16.65 -12.62
N PRO A 551 26.47 -16.00 -11.74
CA PRO A 551 26.41 -14.54 -11.69
C PRO A 551 27.60 -13.91 -10.96
N LEU A 552 27.80 -12.61 -11.19
CA LEU A 552 28.57 -11.72 -10.33
C LEU A 552 27.60 -10.83 -9.52
N TYR A 553 27.74 -10.83 -8.21
CA TYR A 553 27.15 -9.83 -7.33
C TYR A 553 28.09 -8.63 -7.21
N LEU A 554 27.62 -7.43 -7.58
CA LEU A 554 28.39 -6.20 -7.45
C LEU A 554 27.92 -5.45 -6.19
N HIS A 555 28.68 -5.61 -5.11
CA HIS A 555 28.39 -5.06 -3.79
C HIS A 555 29.11 -3.71 -3.58
N PRO A 556 28.59 -2.77 -2.76
CA PRO A 556 29.26 -1.51 -2.52
C PRO A 556 30.56 -1.60 -1.68
N ARG A 557 31.33 -0.51 -1.67
CA ARG A 557 32.39 -0.26 -0.67
C ARG A 557 32.44 1.20 -0.24
N ASN A 558 33.13 1.46 0.87
CA ASN A 558 33.36 2.84 1.34
C ASN A 558 34.23 3.65 0.36
N PRO A 559 33.96 4.95 0.18
CA PRO A 559 34.88 5.86 -0.50
C PRO A 559 36.23 5.92 0.22
N THR A 560 37.32 6.04 -0.55
CA THR A 560 38.69 6.06 -0.03
C THR A 560 39.51 7.20 -0.64
N GLY A 561 40.64 7.51 -0.02
CA GLY A 561 41.65 8.43 -0.54
C GLY A 561 41.10 9.80 -0.95
N THR A 562 41.46 10.28 -2.13
CA THR A 562 41.12 11.64 -2.58
C THR A 562 39.62 11.85 -2.78
N ILE A 563 38.86 10.82 -3.16
CA ILE A 563 37.40 10.89 -3.28
C ILE A 563 36.77 11.04 -1.89
N TYR A 564 37.23 10.27 -0.90
CA TYR A 564 36.79 10.41 0.49
C TYR A 564 36.99 11.84 0.99
N GLU A 565 38.21 12.37 0.87
CA GLU A 565 38.55 13.71 1.38
C GLU A 565 37.72 14.81 0.73
N LYS A 566 37.54 14.76 -0.60
CA LYS A 566 36.86 15.83 -1.33
C LYS A 566 35.34 15.81 -1.19
N LEU A 567 34.74 14.63 -1.13
CA LEU A 567 33.28 14.49 -1.25
C LEU A 567 32.60 14.00 0.03
N TRP A 568 33.31 13.38 0.96
CA TRP A 568 32.69 12.63 2.05
C TRP A 568 33.16 13.05 3.45
N ALA A 569 34.42 13.47 3.63
CA ALA A 569 34.98 13.82 4.93
C ALA A 569 34.11 14.83 5.71
N ASP A 570 33.67 15.91 5.03
CA ASP A 570 32.82 16.96 5.62
C ASP A 570 31.35 16.57 5.83
N ARG A 571 30.95 15.38 5.35
CA ARG A 571 29.57 14.86 5.42
C ARG A 571 29.57 13.35 5.68
N LYS A 572 30.43 12.91 6.59
CA LYS A 572 30.73 11.48 6.86
C LYS A 572 29.52 10.60 7.18
N TRP A 573 28.41 11.17 7.63
CA TRP A 573 27.15 10.44 7.87
C TRP A 573 26.46 9.96 6.59
N LEU A 574 26.90 10.41 5.42
CA LEU A 574 26.40 9.93 4.12
C LEU A 574 27.24 8.78 3.55
N ILE A 575 28.32 8.39 4.24
CA ILE A 575 29.11 7.21 3.90
C ILE A 575 28.31 5.96 4.30
N GLY A 576 28.30 4.98 3.42
CA GLY A 576 27.56 3.74 3.61
C GLY A 576 26.18 3.74 2.93
N PRO A 577 25.20 3.02 3.51
CA PRO A 577 23.83 2.91 2.99
C PRO A 577 23.11 4.24 2.69
N PRO A 578 23.33 5.35 3.42
CA PRO A 578 22.58 6.58 3.16
C PRO A 578 22.76 7.18 1.76
N LEU A 579 23.94 7.00 1.14
CA LEU A 579 24.19 7.53 -0.21
C LEU A 579 25.39 6.90 -0.93
N SER A 580 26.56 6.84 -0.29
CA SER A 580 27.82 6.58 -1.01
C SER A 580 27.88 5.20 -1.66
N PHE A 581 27.27 4.20 -1.04
CA PHE A 581 27.21 2.82 -1.53
C PHE A 581 26.53 2.74 -2.89
N ALA A 582 25.28 3.22 -2.96
CA ALA A 582 24.53 3.23 -4.21
C ALA A 582 25.21 4.08 -5.30
N GLN A 583 25.89 5.18 -4.94
CA GLN A 583 26.63 5.98 -5.93
C GLN A 583 27.78 5.22 -6.60
N GLY A 584 28.54 4.42 -5.85
CA GLY A 584 29.63 3.60 -6.40
C GLY A 584 29.13 2.51 -7.32
N VAL A 585 28.21 1.68 -6.82
CA VAL A 585 27.69 0.52 -7.58
C VAL A 585 26.91 0.96 -8.81
N SER A 586 26.05 1.99 -8.69
CA SER A 586 25.29 2.47 -9.84
C SER A 586 26.18 3.05 -10.95
N LEU A 587 27.24 3.77 -10.59
CA LEU A 587 28.25 4.24 -11.53
C LEU A 587 28.91 3.07 -12.25
N HIS A 588 29.34 2.05 -11.50
CA HIS A 588 30.07 0.92 -12.05
C HIS A 588 29.20 0.09 -13.00
N VAL A 589 27.98 -0.29 -12.60
CA VAL A 589 27.11 -1.10 -13.46
C VAL A 589 26.61 -0.32 -14.68
N LEU A 590 26.33 0.98 -14.56
CA LEU A 590 26.02 1.82 -15.73
C LEU A 590 27.25 2.00 -16.63
N GLY A 591 28.47 2.00 -16.06
CA GLY A 591 29.72 1.86 -16.79
C GLY A 591 29.75 0.58 -17.62
N MET A 592 29.46 -0.57 -17.01
CA MET A 592 29.37 -1.86 -17.72
C MET A 592 28.34 -1.86 -18.85
N VAL A 593 27.15 -1.29 -18.61
CA VAL A 593 26.11 -1.13 -19.64
C VAL A 593 26.61 -0.28 -20.80
N THR A 594 27.10 0.93 -20.50
CA THR A 594 27.46 1.92 -21.53
C THR A 594 28.74 1.56 -22.29
N ASN A 595 29.66 0.82 -21.67
CA ASN A 595 30.86 0.28 -22.31
C ASN A 595 30.63 -1.09 -22.97
N GLY A 596 29.40 -1.56 -23.06
CA GLY A 596 29.02 -2.71 -23.90
C GLY A 596 29.39 -4.07 -23.36
N VAL A 597 29.60 -4.21 -22.05
CA VAL A 597 29.95 -5.51 -21.43
C VAL A 597 28.88 -6.54 -21.73
N PHE A 598 27.59 -6.21 -21.52
CA PHE A 598 26.47 -7.11 -21.78
C PHE A 598 26.18 -7.32 -23.27
N ASP A 599 26.70 -6.47 -24.15
CA ASP A 599 26.62 -6.71 -25.60
C ASP A 599 27.66 -7.73 -26.06
N ARG A 600 28.85 -7.72 -25.46
CA ARG A 600 29.90 -8.72 -25.69
C ARG A 600 29.61 -10.04 -24.97
N HIS A 601 28.96 -9.96 -23.81
CA HIS A 601 28.64 -11.08 -22.92
C HIS A 601 27.13 -11.13 -22.61
N PRO A 602 26.29 -11.50 -23.60
CA PRO A 602 24.83 -11.39 -23.48
C PRO A 602 24.20 -12.36 -22.46
N LYS A 603 24.90 -13.41 -22.04
CA LYS A 603 24.42 -14.34 -21.01
C LYS A 603 24.88 -13.96 -19.61
N LEU A 604 25.82 -13.02 -19.48
CA LEU A 604 26.33 -12.57 -18.19
C LEU A 604 25.18 -12.10 -17.29
N GLN A 605 25.14 -12.63 -16.07
CA GLN A 605 24.19 -12.23 -15.04
C GLN A 605 24.91 -11.41 -13.97
N VAL A 606 24.38 -10.23 -13.66
CA VAL A 606 24.89 -9.36 -12.58
C VAL A 606 23.78 -9.09 -11.57
N ILE A 607 24.11 -9.17 -10.29
CA ILE A 607 23.18 -8.94 -9.19
C ILE A 607 23.58 -7.67 -8.45
N LEU A 608 22.59 -6.84 -8.13
CA LEU A 608 22.73 -5.59 -7.38
C LEU A 608 21.92 -5.67 -6.07
N GLY A 609 22.51 -5.19 -4.98
CA GLY A 609 21.81 -5.06 -3.69
C GLY A 609 20.81 -3.91 -3.66
N HIS A 610 20.19 -3.71 -2.50
CA HIS A 610 19.52 -2.45 -2.13
C HIS A 610 18.47 -1.97 -3.14
N LEU A 611 17.68 -2.91 -3.67
CA LEU A 611 16.70 -2.70 -4.74
C LEU A 611 17.28 -1.98 -5.97
N GLY A 612 18.55 -2.24 -6.29
CA GLY A 612 19.21 -1.80 -7.51
C GLY A 612 19.80 -0.39 -7.46
N GLU A 613 20.22 0.08 -6.28
CA GLU A 613 21.19 1.18 -6.15
C GLU A 613 20.77 2.46 -6.87
N HIS A 614 19.54 2.93 -6.60
CA HIS A 614 18.87 4.06 -7.24
C HIS A 614 18.48 3.88 -8.72
N ILE A 615 19.02 2.92 -9.46
CA ILE A 615 18.83 2.85 -10.91
C ILE A 615 17.35 2.66 -11.30
N PRO A 616 16.54 1.82 -10.63
CA PRO A 616 15.11 1.71 -10.96
C PRO A 616 14.38 3.05 -10.85
N PHE A 617 14.75 3.91 -9.88
CA PHE A 617 14.12 5.22 -9.71
C PHE A 617 14.28 6.10 -10.96
N ASP A 618 15.47 6.07 -11.54
CA ASP A 618 15.81 6.84 -12.75
C ASP A 618 15.63 6.05 -14.04
N MET A 619 14.96 4.88 -14.03
CA MET A 619 14.81 4.00 -15.19
C MET A 619 14.26 4.74 -16.42
N TRP A 620 13.20 5.53 -16.24
CA TRP A 620 12.64 6.35 -17.32
C TRP A 620 13.65 7.40 -17.81
N ARG A 621 14.35 8.08 -16.89
CA ARG A 621 15.26 9.17 -17.20
C ARG A 621 16.51 8.65 -17.91
N ILE A 622 17.14 7.60 -17.41
CA ILE A 622 18.30 6.95 -18.02
C ILE A 622 17.92 6.45 -19.42
N ASN A 623 16.79 5.75 -19.56
CA ASN A 623 16.33 5.28 -20.86
C ASN A 623 16.13 6.43 -21.86
N HIS A 624 15.41 7.49 -21.47
CA HIS A 624 15.21 8.67 -22.31
C HIS A 624 16.54 9.30 -22.74
N TRP A 625 17.46 9.53 -21.79
CA TRP A 625 18.76 10.13 -22.11
C TRP A 625 19.65 9.22 -22.94
N PHE A 626 19.57 7.89 -22.78
CA PHE A 626 20.31 6.96 -23.62
C PHE A 626 19.76 6.94 -25.04
N GLU A 627 18.48 6.63 -25.21
CA GLU A 627 17.89 6.47 -26.54
C GLU A 627 17.82 7.80 -27.31
N ASP A 628 17.34 8.87 -26.68
CA ASP A 628 16.98 10.10 -27.40
C ASP A 628 18.13 11.12 -27.42
N ARG A 629 19.23 10.88 -26.70
CA ARG A 629 20.38 11.80 -26.65
C ARG A 629 21.70 11.08 -26.87
N LYS A 630 22.12 10.22 -25.93
CA LYS A 630 23.48 9.69 -25.91
C LYS A 630 23.74 8.73 -27.07
N LYS A 631 22.79 7.88 -27.45
CA LYS A 631 22.95 6.96 -28.60
C LYS A 631 23.09 7.72 -29.90
N VAL A 632 22.33 8.80 -30.08
CA VAL A 632 22.47 9.72 -31.22
C VAL A 632 23.84 10.40 -31.26
N LEU A 633 24.45 10.62 -30.09
CA LEU A 633 25.77 11.25 -29.92
C LEU A 633 26.95 10.25 -29.92
N GLY A 634 26.72 8.95 -30.15
CA GLY A 634 27.78 7.94 -30.27
C GLY A 634 27.71 6.79 -29.27
N LEU A 635 26.88 6.84 -28.22
CA LEU A 635 26.72 5.71 -27.28
C LEU A 635 26.23 4.43 -27.99
N GLY A 636 25.53 4.55 -29.12
CA GLY A 636 25.07 3.40 -29.90
C GLY A 636 26.20 2.55 -30.49
N GLU A 637 27.45 3.05 -30.48
CA GLU A 637 28.63 2.29 -30.89
C GLU A 637 29.02 1.21 -29.88
N THR A 638 28.79 1.45 -28.59
CA THR A 638 29.19 0.55 -27.50
C THR A 638 28.01 -0.07 -26.74
N CYS A 639 26.85 0.59 -26.68
CA CYS A 639 25.65 0.12 -25.97
C CYS A 639 24.51 -0.08 -26.96
N LYS A 640 24.19 -1.34 -27.29
CA LYS A 640 23.26 -1.70 -28.37
C LYS A 640 21.80 -1.70 -27.92
N ARG A 641 21.54 -2.17 -26.71
CA ARG A 641 20.19 -2.38 -26.18
C ARG A 641 19.77 -1.24 -25.26
N THR A 642 18.50 -1.20 -24.89
CA THR A 642 17.98 -0.23 -23.93
C THR A 642 18.32 -0.66 -22.49
N ILE A 643 18.31 0.28 -21.55
CA ILE A 643 18.54 -0.05 -20.13
C ILE A 643 17.52 -1.06 -19.61
N ARG A 644 16.26 -0.99 -20.06
CA ARG A 644 15.19 -1.92 -19.67
C ARG A 644 15.46 -3.34 -20.15
N GLU A 645 16.02 -3.51 -21.35
CA GLU A 645 16.41 -4.81 -21.89
C GLU A 645 17.55 -5.45 -21.09
N TYR A 646 18.55 -4.67 -20.67
CA TYR A 646 19.60 -5.20 -19.79
C TYR A 646 19.05 -5.61 -18.41
N PHE A 647 18.08 -4.87 -17.86
CA PHE A 647 17.38 -5.31 -16.62
C PHE A 647 16.57 -6.59 -16.82
N ALA A 648 15.95 -6.77 -17.99
CA ALA A 648 15.20 -7.98 -18.29
C ALA A 648 16.10 -9.22 -18.45
N ASP A 649 17.29 -9.06 -19.03
CA ASP A 649 18.11 -10.20 -19.47
C ASP A 649 19.40 -10.42 -18.67
N ASN A 650 20.03 -9.36 -18.17
CA ASN A 650 21.35 -9.42 -17.51
C ASN A 650 21.34 -9.05 -16.02
N LEU A 651 20.55 -8.05 -15.61
CA LEU A 651 20.59 -7.52 -14.25
C LEU A 651 19.48 -8.10 -13.35
N TRP A 652 19.84 -8.38 -12.10
CA TRP A 652 18.96 -8.75 -10.99
C TRP A 652 19.11 -7.72 -9.87
N ILE A 653 18.06 -7.55 -9.07
CA ILE A 653 18.11 -6.74 -7.84
C ILE A 653 17.70 -7.57 -6.63
N THR A 654 18.25 -7.27 -5.45
CA THR A 654 17.83 -7.90 -4.19
C THR A 654 17.19 -6.90 -3.22
N THR A 655 16.55 -7.41 -2.16
CA THR A 655 15.88 -6.58 -1.13
C THR A 655 16.76 -6.23 0.07
N SER A 656 18.05 -6.54 0.03
CA SER A 656 19.03 -6.27 1.10
C SER A 656 18.96 -4.82 1.60
N GLY A 657 18.90 -4.62 2.91
CA GLY A 657 18.85 -3.29 3.54
C GLY A 657 17.72 -2.35 3.08
N HIS A 658 16.78 -2.82 2.26
CA HIS A 658 15.74 -1.99 1.65
C HIS A 658 14.35 -2.59 1.85
N PHE A 659 14.01 -2.80 3.12
CA PHE A 659 12.76 -3.41 3.58
C PHE A 659 11.54 -2.47 3.45
N SER A 660 11.28 -2.00 2.22
CA SER A 660 10.23 -1.04 1.86
C SER A 660 9.26 -1.66 0.87
N THR A 661 8.03 -1.97 1.31
CA THR A 661 6.99 -2.50 0.41
C THR A 661 6.64 -1.51 -0.70
N THR A 662 6.70 -0.20 -0.43
CA THR A 662 6.47 0.85 -1.44
C THR A 662 7.52 0.80 -2.54
N THR A 663 8.80 0.73 -2.16
CA THR A 663 9.91 0.68 -3.13
C THR A 663 9.94 -0.65 -3.87
N LEU A 664 9.62 -1.76 -3.20
CA LEU A 664 9.46 -3.06 -3.84
C LEU A 664 8.36 -3.02 -4.91
N ASN A 665 7.20 -2.44 -4.60
CA ASN A 665 6.11 -2.29 -5.57
C ASN A 665 6.48 -1.40 -6.76
N PHE A 666 7.29 -0.37 -6.53
CA PHE A 666 7.85 0.44 -7.60
C PHE A 666 8.82 -0.38 -8.49
N CYS A 667 9.71 -1.16 -7.89
CA CYS A 667 10.64 -2.02 -8.63
C CYS A 667 9.90 -3.14 -9.39
N LEU A 668 8.81 -3.67 -8.82
CA LEU A 668 7.92 -4.60 -9.51
C LEU A 668 7.35 -4.00 -10.80
N ALA A 669 7.08 -2.69 -10.83
CA ALA A 669 6.58 -2.01 -12.03
C ALA A 669 7.70 -1.72 -13.06
N GLU A 670 8.89 -1.34 -12.61
CA GLU A 670 9.99 -0.96 -13.51
C GLU A 670 10.81 -2.16 -14.03
N VAL A 671 10.96 -3.20 -13.22
CA VAL A 671 11.86 -4.34 -13.47
C VAL A 671 11.09 -5.68 -13.57
N GLY A 672 10.03 -5.85 -12.77
CA GLY A 672 9.22 -7.07 -12.76
C GLY A 672 9.65 -8.11 -11.71
N ALA A 673 8.70 -8.89 -11.21
CA ALA A 673 8.91 -9.86 -10.12
C ALA A 673 9.93 -10.96 -10.43
N ASP A 674 10.14 -11.28 -11.70
CA ASP A 674 11.03 -12.36 -12.15
C ASP A 674 12.52 -11.99 -12.07
N ARG A 675 12.85 -10.75 -11.68
CA ARG A 675 14.21 -10.21 -11.61
C ARG A 675 14.56 -9.62 -10.24
N ILE A 676 13.74 -9.94 -9.22
CA ILE A 676 13.92 -9.49 -7.83
C ILE A 676 14.14 -10.72 -6.94
N LEU A 677 15.14 -10.65 -6.05
CA LEU A 677 15.49 -11.70 -5.11
C LEU A 677 15.36 -11.17 -3.66
N PHE A 678 14.92 -12.02 -2.74
CA PHE A 678 14.99 -11.71 -1.32
C PHE A 678 16.45 -11.76 -0.84
N SER A 679 16.84 -10.84 0.04
CA SER A 679 18.12 -10.81 0.77
C SER A 679 18.00 -9.89 1.98
N ILE A 680 18.91 -10.04 2.95
CA ILE A 680 18.82 -9.34 4.23
C ILE A 680 19.90 -8.25 4.33
N ASP A 681 21.15 -8.55 3.98
CA ASP A 681 22.33 -7.75 4.37
C ASP A 681 22.82 -8.03 5.80
N TYR A 682 22.69 -9.28 6.26
CA TYR A 682 23.15 -9.64 7.60
C TYR A 682 24.68 -9.71 7.66
N PRO A 683 25.35 -9.13 8.68
CA PRO A 683 24.80 -8.62 9.95
C PRO A 683 24.80 -7.10 10.08
N PHE A 684 24.76 -6.37 8.98
CA PHE A 684 24.51 -4.92 9.02
C PHE A 684 23.03 -4.67 9.34
N GLU A 685 22.17 -5.49 8.75
CA GLU A 685 20.73 -5.58 9.02
C GLU A 685 20.39 -6.84 9.79
N THR A 686 19.21 -6.86 10.44
CA THR A 686 18.78 -8.00 11.24
C THR A 686 17.86 -8.95 10.46
N PHE A 687 17.94 -10.25 10.77
CA PHE A 687 16.96 -11.23 10.27
C PHE A 687 15.52 -10.86 10.63
N GLU A 688 15.33 -10.30 11.83
CA GLU A 688 14.02 -9.86 12.32
C GLU A 688 13.42 -8.81 11.38
N ASP A 689 14.14 -7.72 11.13
CA ASP A 689 13.65 -6.65 10.27
C ASP A 689 13.38 -7.14 8.84
N GLY A 690 14.34 -7.86 8.24
CA GLY A 690 14.22 -8.32 6.87
C GLY A 690 13.13 -9.36 6.66
N CYS A 691 13.06 -10.37 7.53
CA CYS A 691 12.10 -11.46 7.38
C CYS A 691 10.71 -11.07 7.84
N GLU A 692 10.54 -10.36 8.97
CA GLU A 692 9.22 -9.92 9.39
C GLU A 692 8.62 -8.94 8.38
N TRP A 693 9.41 -8.03 7.82
CA TRP A 693 8.95 -7.20 6.72
C TRP A 693 8.50 -8.06 5.53
N PHE A 694 9.37 -8.94 5.04
CA PHE A 694 9.09 -9.67 3.81
C PHE A 694 7.88 -10.60 3.97
N ASP A 695 7.77 -11.32 5.08
CA ASP A 695 6.67 -12.24 5.38
C ASP A 695 5.32 -11.50 5.46
N ASN A 696 5.32 -10.23 5.90
CA ASN A 696 4.11 -9.42 6.05
C ASN A 696 3.86 -8.40 4.93
N ALA A 697 4.80 -8.22 3.99
CA ALA A 697 4.68 -7.23 2.92
C ALA A 697 3.47 -7.51 2.01
N GLU A 698 2.71 -6.47 1.64
CA GLU A 698 1.51 -6.61 0.80
C GLU A 698 1.91 -6.90 -0.67
N MET A 699 1.86 -8.19 -1.06
CA MET A 699 2.10 -8.66 -2.41
C MET A 699 1.35 -9.98 -2.68
N SER A 700 1.20 -10.36 -3.96
CA SER A 700 0.61 -11.65 -4.31
C SER A 700 1.48 -12.83 -3.83
N ASN A 701 0.85 -13.95 -3.49
CA ASN A 701 1.59 -15.16 -3.08
C ASN A 701 2.54 -15.65 -4.17
N THR A 702 2.18 -15.49 -5.45
CA THR A 702 3.07 -15.80 -6.57
C THR A 702 4.34 -14.96 -6.54
N ASN A 703 4.23 -13.64 -6.33
CA ASN A 703 5.40 -12.77 -6.25
C ASN A 703 6.21 -13.06 -4.99
N ARG A 704 5.54 -13.30 -3.86
CA ARG A 704 6.19 -13.69 -2.60
C ARG A 704 7.03 -14.95 -2.77
N LEU A 705 6.47 -15.97 -3.41
CA LEU A 705 7.16 -17.24 -3.66
C LEU A 705 8.35 -17.07 -4.62
N LYS A 706 8.16 -16.31 -5.71
CA LYS A 706 9.22 -15.97 -6.67
C LYS A 706 10.39 -15.24 -6.01
N ILE A 707 10.10 -14.12 -5.36
CA ILE A 707 11.12 -13.25 -4.76
C ILE A 707 11.77 -13.94 -3.57
N GLY A 708 10.97 -14.58 -2.71
CA GLY A 708 11.43 -15.21 -1.48
C GLY A 708 12.33 -16.42 -1.71
N ARG A 709 12.10 -17.20 -2.79
CA ARG A 709 12.94 -18.36 -3.08
C ARG A 709 13.05 -18.80 -4.54
N GLU A 710 11.95 -18.86 -5.31
CA GLU A 710 11.97 -19.60 -6.59
C GLU A 710 12.85 -18.96 -7.66
N ASN A 711 12.99 -17.63 -7.66
CA ASN A 711 13.91 -16.93 -8.55
C ASN A 711 15.36 -17.31 -8.25
N ALA A 712 15.77 -17.27 -6.98
CA ALA A 712 17.12 -17.64 -6.56
C ALA A 712 17.37 -19.14 -6.79
N LYS A 713 16.40 -20.02 -6.47
CA LYS A 713 16.45 -21.46 -6.79
C LYS A 713 16.79 -21.69 -8.25
N LYS A 714 16.10 -20.99 -9.15
CA LYS A 714 16.32 -21.11 -10.59
C LYS A 714 17.65 -20.52 -11.04
N LEU A 715 17.99 -19.31 -10.59
CA LEU A 715 19.22 -18.61 -10.98
C LEU A 715 20.47 -19.41 -10.61
N PHE A 716 20.50 -19.92 -9.37
CA PHE A 716 21.63 -20.66 -8.82
C PHE A 716 21.55 -22.18 -9.02
N LYS A 717 20.54 -22.67 -9.76
CA LYS A 717 20.37 -24.09 -10.10
C LYS A 717 20.34 -24.99 -8.84
N LEU A 718 19.69 -24.51 -7.78
CA LEU A 718 19.67 -25.16 -6.48
C LEU A 718 18.76 -26.40 -6.50
N GLY A 719 19.25 -27.49 -5.90
CA GLY A 719 18.46 -28.67 -5.59
C GLY A 719 17.60 -28.48 -4.34
N ALA A 720 17.29 -29.58 -3.66
CA ALA A 720 16.62 -29.53 -2.37
C ALA A 720 17.55 -28.93 -1.30
N TYR A 721 17.02 -28.01 -0.51
CA TYR A 721 17.64 -27.45 0.69
C TYR A 721 16.57 -27.35 1.78
N LYS A 722 16.91 -26.87 2.97
CA LYS A 722 15.95 -26.78 4.06
C LYS A 722 14.69 -25.97 3.67
N ASP A 723 13.53 -26.59 3.82
CA ASP A 723 12.21 -26.01 3.56
C ASP A 723 11.99 -25.50 2.12
N SER A 724 12.75 -26.00 1.14
CA SER A 724 12.70 -25.53 -0.25
C SER A 724 11.35 -25.71 -0.94
N GLU A 725 10.51 -26.63 -0.45
CA GLU A 725 9.18 -26.98 -0.98
C GLU A 725 8.03 -26.70 0.02
N ALA A 726 8.32 -25.99 1.13
CA ALA A 726 7.37 -25.72 2.21
C ALA A 726 6.26 -24.73 1.82
#